data_AF-A0A4R6NXZ2-F1
#
_entry.id   AF-A0A4R6NXZ2-F1
#
_cell.length_a   1.000
_cell.length_b   1.000
_cell.length_c   1.000
_cell.angle_alpha   90.00
_cell.angle_beta   90.00
_cell.angle_gamma   90.00
#
_symmetry.space_group_name_H-M   'P 1'
#
loop_
_entity.id
_entity.type
_entity.pdbx_description
1 polymer ?
#
loop_
_entity_poly.entity_id
_entity_poly.type
_entity_poly.pdbx_seq_one_letter_code
_entity_poly.pdbx_strand_id
1 'polypeptide(L)'
;MPDIDIDFDDRRRGEMVRYATEKWGSDRVAQVITFGTIKTKAAIKDSARVLFGQPGFAIADQISKALPPPIMAKDISVAGITDPDHERYKEAAEVRELISTNPDVAKIYETAKGLEGLIRNAGVHACAVIMSSEPLTDAIPVWKRAQDGAIITGWDYPSCEAIGLLKMDFLGLRNLTVIGDALENIKANRGIDLDMDNLPLDDPATYELLARGDTLGVFQLDGGAMRDLLRRMQPTGFGDIVAVLALYRPGPMGMNAHNDYADRKNGRQEVKPIHPELEEPLKDILADTFGLIVYQEQIMQIAQKVAGYSLGQADILRRAMGKKKLSVLEEAYAGFREGMLANNFSEPAIKALWDTILPFAGYAFNKSHAAGYGLVSFWTAYLKANYPAEYMAGLLTSVGDDKDKAAVYLSDCRKMGITVLPPDVNESEQNFASVGKDIRFGLGAVRNVGANVVSSIIAARKEKSKFTDFSDYLNKIDATACSKKVTESLIKAGAFDSLGHPRKGLMLVHSDAIDAVMSTKKAEAIGQFDLFGGMDDADESMASVFNVKVPDDEWETKHKLALEREMLGLYVSGHPLNGVEHVLAAQVDTPIPAILEGDVKDGAQVTIGGILASVNRRINKNGLAWASAQLEDLTGGVEVLFFPQSYSVYGMDVVEDAVVLVKARVSVRDDRISLIANDLVVPDLSAIGVAKPVSVVMTTRMCTPEKVKELKKVLSRHPGTSDVHIRHVGAREKTTLLKLDDAWRVSPSSALMGDLKALLGPGCLG
;
A
#
# COMPACT_ATOMS: atom_id res chain seq x y z
N MET A 1 8.29 9.39 38.10
CA MET A 1 6.91 9.61 37.63
C MET A 1 6.62 8.59 36.54
N PRO A 2 5.40 8.02 36.44
CA PRO A 2 5.05 7.19 35.28
C PRO A 2 4.97 8.05 34.01
N ASP A 3 5.49 7.55 32.89
CA ASP A 3 5.27 8.10 31.54
C ASP A 3 4.12 7.29 30.93
N ILE A 4 3.08 7.98 30.47
CA ILE A 4 1.85 7.35 29.94
C ILE A 4 1.62 7.89 28.54
N ASP A 5 1.73 6.97 27.59
CA ASP A 5 1.53 7.21 26.17
C ASP A 5 0.14 6.71 25.76
N ILE A 6 -0.61 7.52 25.02
CA ILE A 6 -1.98 7.20 24.61
C ILE A 6 -2.12 7.41 23.10
N ASP A 7 -2.53 6.36 22.40
CA ASP A 7 -2.80 6.36 20.97
C ASP A 7 -4.25 6.77 20.67
N PHE A 8 -4.44 7.67 19.71
CA PHE A 8 -5.74 8.14 19.23
C PHE A 8 -5.88 7.97 17.71
N ASP A 9 -7.11 8.02 17.20
CA ASP A 9 -7.33 8.33 15.78
C ASP A 9 -6.61 9.65 15.45
N ASP A 10 -5.77 9.62 14.42
CA ASP A 10 -4.92 10.74 14.02
C ASP A 10 -5.73 12.01 13.76
N ARG A 11 -6.94 11.87 13.20
CA ARG A 11 -7.87 12.98 12.92
C ARG A 11 -8.37 13.66 14.19
N ARG A 12 -8.45 12.90 15.29
CA ARG A 12 -9.10 13.32 16.55
C ARG A 12 -8.10 13.64 17.65
N ARG A 13 -6.81 13.36 17.46
CA ARG A 13 -5.73 13.71 18.40
C ARG A 13 -5.77 15.19 18.81
N GLY A 14 -6.07 16.10 17.88
CA GLY A 14 -6.19 17.53 18.17
C GLY A 14 -7.31 17.87 19.16
N GLU A 15 -8.39 17.07 19.20
CA GLU A 15 -9.47 17.21 20.18
C GLU A 15 -8.96 16.99 21.60
N MET A 16 -8.04 16.04 21.80
CA MET A 16 -7.49 15.73 23.13
C MET A 16 -6.55 16.82 23.65
N VAL A 17 -5.73 17.39 22.77
CA VAL A 17 -4.90 18.56 23.12
C VAL A 17 -5.79 19.75 23.51
N ARG A 18 -6.86 19.99 22.74
CA ARG A 18 -7.84 21.04 23.05
C ARG A 18 -8.56 20.78 24.36
N TYR A 19 -9.04 19.56 24.58
CA TYR A 19 -9.66 19.17 25.86
C TYR A 19 -8.72 19.42 27.04
N ALA A 20 -7.44 19.06 26.89
CA ALA A 20 -6.47 19.30 27.95
C ALA A 20 -6.26 20.80 28.22
N THR A 21 -6.14 21.58 27.15
CA THR A 21 -6.00 23.04 27.22
C THR A 21 -7.20 23.70 27.89
N GLU A 22 -8.42 23.27 27.55
CA GLU A 22 -9.67 23.79 28.12
C GLU A 22 -9.84 23.40 29.59
N LYS A 23 -9.47 22.18 29.96
CA LYS A 23 -9.65 21.64 31.31
C LYS A 23 -8.63 22.18 32.31
N TRP A 24 -7.37 22.32 31.92
CA TRP A 24 -6.28 22.68 32.83
C TRP A 24 -5.76 24.11 32.65
N GLY A 25 -6.15 24.81 31.58
CA GLY A 25 -5.74 26.18 31.30
C GLY A 25 -4.68 26.25 30.20
N SER A 26 -4.82 27.24 29.32
CA SER A 26 -3.92 27.47 28.18
C SER A 26 -2.53 27.97 28.58
N ASP A 27 -2.38 28.45 29.81
CA ASP A 27 -1.11 28.83 30.44
C ASP A 27 -0.38 27.65 31.10
N ARG A 28 -1.04 26.49 31.25
CA ARG A 28 -0.51 25.31 31.95
C ARG A 28 -0.26 24.10 31.06
N VAL A 29 -0.67 24.18 29.80
CA VAL A 29 -0.53 23.11 28.81
C VAL A 29 0.22 23.66 27.60
N ALA A 30 1.32 23.01 27.22
CA ALA A 30 2.09 23.36 26.03
C ALA A 30 2.49 22.13 25.23
N GLN A 31 2.58 22.29 23.91
CA GLN A 31 3.21 21.31 23.05
C GLN A 31 4.73 21.38 23.22
N VAL A 32 5.43 20.26 23.01
CA VAL A 32 6.88 20.23 23.15
C VAL A 32 7.57 20.77 21.91
N ILE A 33 8.63 21.57 22.06
CA ILE A 33 9.51 21.94 20.95
C ILE A 33 10.38 20.79 20.50
N THR A 34 10.56 20.67 19.19
CA THR A 34 11.57 19.79 18.59
C THR A 34 12.61 20.60 17.85
N PHE A 35 13.86 20.18 17.95
CA PHE A 35 14.95 20.78 17.18
C PHE A 35 15.29 19.86 16.02
N GLY A 36 14.96 20.28 14.80
CA GLY A 36 15.36 19.57 13.59
C GLY A 36 16.87 19.73 13.40
N THR A 37 17.62 18.64 13.51
CA THR A 37 19.07 18.64 13.23
C THR A 37 19.34 18.30 11.76
N ILE A 38 20.40 18.88 11.21
CA ILE A 38 20.85 18.59 9.84
C ILE A 38 21.48 17.18 9.82
N LYS A 39 20.81 16.23 9.17
CA LYS A 39 21.30 14.86 8.93
C LYS A 39 22.18 14.79 7.68
N THR A 40 22.97 13.72 7.52
CA THR A 40 23.93 13.48 6.42
C THR A 40 23.46 13.96 5.04
N LYS A 41 22.34 13.44 4.53
CA LYS A 41 21.81 13.78 3.19
C LYS A 41 21.40 15.26 3.08
N ALA A 42 20.82 15.81 4.15
CA ALA A 42 20.47 17.23 4.19
C ALA A 42 21.73 18.11 4.25
N ALA A 43 22.75 17.72 5.03
CA ALA A 43 24.03 18.42 5.10
C ALA A 43 24.69 18.50 3.72
N ILE A 44 24.70 17.40 2.96
CA ILE A 44 25.24 17.35 1.60
C ILE A 44 24.43 18.24 0.65
N LYS A 45 23.09 18.12 0.65
CA LYS A 45 22.22 18.93 -0.22
C LYS A 45 22.30 20.42 0.08
N ASP A 46 22.29 20.80 1.35
CA ASP A 46 22.41 22.20 1.77
C ASP A 46 23.79 22.76 1.43
N SER A 47 24.87 21.99 1.65
CA SER A 47 26.23 22.38 1.26
C SER A 47 26.35 22.61 -0.24
N ALA A 48 25.82 21.69 -1.05
CA ALA A 48 25.83 21.82 -2.50
C ALA A 48 25.03 23.03 -2.98
N ARG A 49 23.87 23.29 -2.37
CA ARG A 49 23.03 24.46 -2.69
C ARG A 49 23.73 25.77 -2.34
N VAL A 50 24.43 25.83 -1.20
CA VAL A 50 25.17 27.04 -0.77
C VAL A 50 26.38 27.30 -1.68
N LEU A 51 27.10 26.26 -2.07
CA LEU A 51 28.32 26.40 -2.88
C LEU A 51 28.03 26.64 -4.38
N PHE A 52 26.99 25.99 -4.92
CA PHE A 52 26.78 25.88 -6.37
C PHE A 52 25.37 26.25 -6.83
N GLY A 53 24.46 26.63 -5.95
CA GLY A 53 23.08 26.99 -6.32
C GLY A 53 22.29 25.82 -6.92
N GLN A 54 21.47 26.12 -7.93
CA GLN A 54 20.64 25.13 -8.65
C GLN A 54 21.45 23.95 -9.23
N PRO A 55 22.60 24.16 -9.92
CA PRO A 55 23.47 23.08 -10.39
C PRO A 55 23.93 22.10 -9.30
N GLY A 56 24.08 22.57 -8.05
CA GLY A 56 24.51 21.75 -6.92
C GLY A 56 23.54 20.60 -6.59
N PHE A 57 22.26 20.69 -6.97
CA PHE A 57 21.29 19.63 -6.71
C PHE A 57 21.62 18.31 -7.43
N ALA A 58 22.10 18.39 -8.68
CA ALA A 58 22.48 17.20 -9.44
C ALA A 58 23.68 16.50 -8.80
N ILE A 59 24.68 17.27 -8.35
CA ILE A 59 25.87 16.75 -7.67
C ILE A 59 25.48 16.14 -6.32
N ALA A 60 24.63 16.82 -5.54
CA ALA A 60 24.15 16.31 -4.26
C ALA A 60 23.32 15.04 -4.41
N ASP A 61 22.52 14.91 -5.48
CA ASP A 61 21.74 13.71 -5.77
C ASP A 61 22.66 12.53 -6.14
N GLN A 62 23.72 12.78 -6.92
CA GLN A 62 24.75 11.79 -7.21
C GLN A 62 25.42 11.27 -5.93
N ILE A 63 25.86 12.17 -5.04
CA ILE A 63 26.44 11.79 -3.74
C ILE A 63 25.42 11.02 -2.89
N SER A 64 24.16 11.48 -2.86
CA SER A 64 23.09 10.88 -2.05
C SER A 64 22.75 9.46 -2.48
N LYS A 65 22.88 9.15 -3.78
CA LYS A 65 22.65 7.81 -4.35
C LYS A 65 23.79 6.84 -4.07
N ALA A 66 25.02 7.33 -4.03
CA ALA A 66 26.19 6.52 -3.71
C ALA A 66 26.31 6.20 -2.20
N LEU A 67 25.59 6.93 -1.33
CA LEU A 67 25.58 6.64 0.12
C LEU A 67 25.05 5.24 0.40
N PRO A 68 25.65 4.52 1.37
CA PRO A 68 25.13 3.23 1.77
C PRO A 68 23.72 3.37 2.36
N PRO A 69 22.85 2.35 2.17
CA PRO A 69 21.48 2.40 2.67
C PRO A 69 21.45 2.58 4.20
N PRO A 70 20.47 3.30 4.76
CA PRO A 70 20.39 3.51 6.20
C PRO A 70 20.13 2.20 6.96
N ILE A 71 20.78 2.03 8.11
CA ILE A 71 20.52 0.91 9.03
C ILE A 71 19.68 1.46 10.17
N MET A 72 18.52 0.84 10.45
CA MET A 72 17.56 1.33 11.47
C MET A 72 17.23 2.83 11.31
N ALA A 73 16.98 3.25 10.06
CA ALA A 73 16.70 4.65 9.69
C ALA A 73 17.83 5.66 10.02
N LYS A 74 19.06 5.18 10.26
CA LYS A 74 20.26 6.02 10.42
C LYS A 74 21.16 5.86 9.21
N ASP A 75 21.35 6.96 8.49
CA ASP A 75 22.42 7.07 7.48
C ASP A 75 23.79 7.02 8.19
N ILE A 76 24.85 6.69 7.44
CA ILE A 76 26.22 6.91 7.90
C ILE A 76 26.43 8.42 8.16
N SER A 77 27.15 8.79 9.21
CA SER A 77 27.51 10.20 9.43
C SER A 77 28.45 10.71 8.33
N VAL A 78 28.47 12.02 8.09
CA VAL A 78 29.39 12.61 7.09
C VAL A 78 30.84 12.31 7.49
N ALA A 79 31.18 12.43 8.77
CA ALA A 79 32.51 12.08 9.27
C ALA A 79 32.83 10.58 9.09
N GLY A 80 31.85 9.71 9.32
CA GLY A 80 31.98 8.25 9.20
C GLY A 80 32.30 7.75 7.79
N ILE A 81 32.05 8.56 6.76
CA ILE A 81 32.39 8.22 5.36
C ILE A 81 33.90 8.03 5.19
N THR A 82 34.73 8.87 5.83
CA THR A 82 36.20 8.84 5.70
C THR A 82 36.93 8.27 6.91
N ASP A 83 36.23 8.01 8.01
CA ASP A 83 36.82 7.49 9.25
C ASP A 83 37.07 5.97 9.16
N PRO A 84 38.33 5.49 9.14
CA PRO A 84 38.64 4.07 9.03
C PRO A 84 38.15 3.21 10.20
N ASP A 85 37.96 3.81 11.38
CA ASP A 85 37.53 3.12 12.59
C ASP A 85 36.00 3.03 12.71
N HIS A 86 35.27 3.69 11.79
CA HIS A 86 33.82 3.65 11.76
C HIS A 86 33.31 2.27 11.31
N GLU A 87 32.37 1.70 12.05
CA GLU A 87 31.79 0.37 11.80
C GLU A 87 31.32 0.16 10.35
N ARG A 88 30.79 1.22 9.74
CA ARG A 88 30.25 1.23 8.37
C ARG A 88 31.21 1.74 7.30
N TYR A 89 32.49 1.95 7.64
CA TYR A 89 33.49 2.48 6.71
C TYR A 89 33.57 1.68 5.40
N LYS A 90 33.53 0.34 5.46
CA LYS A 90 33.62 -0.51 4.27
C LYS A 90 32.48 -0.30 3.27
N GLU A 91 31.29 0.07 3.74
CA GLU A 91 30.10 0.26 2.90
C GLU A 91 30.16 1.56 2.09
N ALA A 92 30.87 2.59 2.56
CA ALA A 92 30.92 3.91 1.94
C ALA A 92 32.04 4.09 0.89
N ALA A 93 32.52 3.00 0.29
CA ALA A 93 33.63 3.03 -0.67
C ALA A 93 33.33 3.88 -1.91
N GLU A 94 32.13 3.76 -2.48
CA GLU A 94 31.70 4.49 -3.68
C GLU A 94 31.69 6.01 -3.44
N VAL A 95 31.13 6.46 -2.32
CA VAL A 95 31.12 7.90 -1.97
C VAL A 95 32.53 8.41 -1.72
N ARG A 96 33.40 7.63 -1.06
CA ARG A 96 34.80 8.01 -0.87
C ARG A 96 35.55 8.18 -2.17
N GLU A 97 35.29 7.31 -3.16
CA GLU A 97 35.88 7.44 -4.49
C GLU A 97 35.38 8.70 -5.21
N LEU A 98 34.09 9.03 -5.09
CA LEU A 98 33.57 10.30 -5.61
C LEU A 98 34.23 11.51 -4.94
N ILE A 99 34.47 11.46 -3.63
CA ILE A 99 35.17 12.51 -2.89
C ILE A 99 36.62 12.66 -3.36
N SER A 100 37.33 11.57 -3.65
CA SER A 100 38.73 11.63 -4.08
C SER A 100 38.91 12.05 -5.54
N THR A 101 37.93 11.75 -6.40
CA THR A 101 38.02 11.99 -7.84
C THR A 101 37.41 13.31 -8.30
N ASN A 102 36.39 13.83 -7.61
CA ASN A 102 35.68 15.05 -8.01
C ASN A 102 35.92 16.21 -7.01
N PRO A 103 36.63 17.28 -7.41
CA PRO A 103 36.90 18.43 -6.54
C PRO A 103 35.66 19.13 -5.98
N ASP A 104 34.56 19.20 -6.75
CA ASP A 104 33.32 19.83 -6.30
C ASP A 104 32.64 18.98 -5.21
N VAL A 105 32.67 17.66 -5.36
CA VAL A 105 32.19 16.71 -4.35
C VAL A 105 33.02 16.81 -3.07
N ALA A 106 34.34 16.90 -3.18
CA ALA A 106 35.22 17.11 -2.03
C ALA A 106 34.88 18.40 -1.26
N LYS A 107 34.63 19.49 -1.98
CA LYS A 107 34.27 20.78 -1.38
C LYS A 107 32.90 20.73 -0.68
N ILE A 108 31.92 20.05 -1.28
CA ILE A 108 30.60 19.81 -0.68
C ILE A 108 30.76 18.98 0.59
N TYR A 109 31.56 17.93 0.54
CA TYR A 109 31.80 17.03 1.65
C TYR A 109 32.43 17.75 2.86
N GLU A 110 33.48 18.53 2.63
CA GLU A 110 34.13 19.31 3.71
C GLU A 110 33.19 20.35 4.31
N THR A 111 32.35 20.99 3.51
CA THR A 111 31.32 21.90 4.02
C THR A 111 30.25 21.15 4.83
N ALA A 112 29.83 19.97 4.36
CA ALA A 112 28.81 19.17 5.01
C ALA A 112 29.25 18.66 6.38
N LYS A 113 30.55 18.37 6.59
CA LYS A 113 31.10 18.01 7.92
C LYS A 113 30.80 19.06 8.98
N GLY A 114 30.89 20.34 8.63
CA GLY A 114 30.63 21.44 9.55
C GLY A 114 29.14 21.73 9.77
N LEU A 115 28.26 21.25 8.87
CA LEU A 115 26.82 21.48 8.95
C LEU A 115 26.06 20.34 9.64
N GLU A 116 26.55 19.10 9.53
CA GLU A 116 25.91 17.96 10.17
C GLU A 116 25.79 18.14 11.69
N GLY A 117 24.60 17.86 12.24
CA GLY A 117 24.31 17.99 13.66
C GLY A 117 23.89 19.39 14.12
N LEU A 118 24.05 20.43 13.30
CA LEU A 118 23.54 21.77 13.63
C LEU A 118 22.00 21.79 13.67
N ILE A 119 21.45 22.66 14.52
CA ILE A 119 20.01 22.89 14.60
C ILE A 119 19.58 23.76 13.41
N ARG A 120 18.65 23.25 12.61
CA ARG A 120 18.11 23.92 11.41
C ARG A 120 16.88 24.76 11.71
N ASN A 121 15.94 24.19 12.46
CA ASN A 121 14.64 24.78 12.70
C ASN A 121 14.04 24.28 14.01
N ALA A 122 13.23 25.12 14.62
CA ALA A 122 12.29 24.71 15.66
C ALA A 122 11.04 24.14 14.99
N GLY A 123 10.62 22.97 15.44
CA GLY A 123 9.35 22.32 15.12
C GLY A 123 8.55 22.08 16.40
N VAL A 124 7.43 21.40 16.23
CA VAL A 124 6.62 20.92 17.36
C VAL A 124 6.69 19.40 17.39
N HIS A 125 6.79 18.83 18.59
CA HIS A 125 6.77 17.40 18.79
C HIS A 125 5.45 16.83 18.32
N ALA A 126 5.54 15.76 17.54
CA ALA A 126 4.39 15.13 16.93
C ALA A 126 3.46 14.45 17.95
N CYS A 127 3.84 14.28 19.21
CA CYS A 127 3.02 13.61 20.21
C CYS A 127 2.97 14.28 21.59
N ALA A 128 4.04 15.00 21.97
CA ALA A 128 4.31 15.26 23.38
C ALA A 128 3.70 16.58 23.82
N VAL A 129 3.06 16.53 24.99
CA VAL A 129 2.42 17.65 25.67
C VAL A 129 2.99 17.74 27.07
N ILE A 130 3.38 18.94 27.48
CA ILE A 130 3.83 19.26 28.82
C ILE A 130 2.69 19.92 29.57
N MET A 131 2.47 19.44 30.79
CA MET A 131 1.44 19.89 31.70
C MET A 131 2.06 20.33 33.02
N SER A 132 1.52 21.39 33.61
CA SER A 132 1.99 21.97 34.87
C SER A 132 0.84 22.27 35.82
N SER A 133 1.11 22.21 37.13
CA SER A 133 0.18 22.70 38.16
C SER A 133 0.16 24.24 38.25
N GLU A 134 1.23 24.89 37.80
CA GLU A 134 1.45 26.34 37.80
C GLU A 134 1.60 26.87 36.35
N PRO A 135 1.44 28.19 36.10
CA PRO A 135 1.67 28.75 34.77
C PRO A 135 3.06 28.39 34.23
N LEU A 136 3.12 27.88 32.99
CA LEU A 136 4.36 27.40 32.40
C LEU A 136 5.40 28.52 32.26
N THR A 137 4.94 29.76 32.08
CA THR A 137 5.80 30.95 32.00
C THR A 137 6.63 31.20 33.25
N ASP A 138 6.22 30.66 34.39
CA ASP A 138 6.92 30.83 35.67
C ASP A 138 8.04 29.80 35.84
N ALA A 139 8.01 28.69 35.08
CA ALA A 139 8.95 27.58 35.17
C ALA A 139 9.89 27.49 33.94
N ILE A 140 9.37 27.73 32.73
CA ILE A 140 10.10 27.56 31.47
C ILE A 140 9.80 28.68 30.47
N PRO A 141 10.73 29.00 29.55
CA PRO A 141 10.40 29.82 28.39
C PRO A 141 9.35 29.11 27.54
N VAL A 142 8.45 29.89 26.94
CA VAL A 142 7.44 29.39 25.99
C VAL A 142 7.45 30.22 24.71
N TRP A 143 7.10 29.57 23.60
CA TRP A 143 6.97 30.16 22.29
C TRP A 143 5.53 30.01 21.80
N LYS A 144 4.88 31.12 21.44
CA LYS A 144 3.57 31.09 20.79
C LYS A 144 3.73 31.15 19.27
N ARG A 145 3.23 30.14 18.58
CA ARG A 145 3.24 30.12 17.12
C ARG A 145 2.17 31.07 16.56
N ALA A 146 2.55 31.95 15.64
CA ALA A 146 1.67 32.99 15.12
C ALA A 146 0.52 32.47 14.24
N GLN A 147 0.71 31.32 13.59
CA GLN A 147 -0.23 30.76 12.61
C GLN A 147 -1.52 30.25 13.26
N ASP A 148 -1.41 29.56 14.40
CA ASP A 148 -2.51 28.86 15.06
C ASP A 148 -2.62 29.18 16.56
N GLY A 149 -1.71 29.99 17.10
CA GLY A 149 -1.69 30.39 18.50
C GLY A 149 -1.23 29.29 19.46
N ALA A 150 -0.71 28.17 18.97
CA ALA A 150 -0.24 27.06 19.81
C ALA A 150 0.89 27.51 20.75
N ILE A 151 0.79 27.11 22.02
CA ILE A 151 1.84 27.33 23.04
C ILE A 151 2.80 26.16 22.98
N ILE A 152 4.08 26.47 22.83
CA ILE A 152 5.17 25.50 22.64
C ILE A 152 6.23 25.74 23.73
N THR A 153 6.80 24.69 24.30
CA THR A 153 7.91 24.82 25.25
C THR A 153 9.13 25.47 24.59
N GLY A 154 9.96 26.19 25.34
CA GLY A 154 11.25 26.69 24.85
C GLY A 154 12.39 25.69 25.03
N TRP A 155 12.18 24.68 25.88
CA TRP A 155 13.12 23.59 26.14
C TRP A 155 12.59 22.26 25.60
N ASP A 156 13.50 21.35 25.30
CA ASP A 156 13.17 19.97 24.96
C ASP A 156 12.55 19.24 26.16
N TYR A 157 11.77 18.19 25.89
CA TYR A 157 11.05 17.48 26.95
C TYR A 157 11.97 16.88 28.03
N PRO A 158 13.19 16.34 27.77
CA PRO A 158 14.02 15.79 28.83
C PRO A 158 14.40 16.86 29.86
N SER A 159 14.65 18.09 29.42
CA SER A 159 14.91 19.23 30.29
C SER A 159 13.66 19.62 31.08
N CYS A 160 12.48 19.55 30.48
CA CYS A 160 11.20 19.80 31.16
C CYS A 160 10.88 18.73 32.23
N GLU A 161 11.10 17.45 31.93
CA GLU A 161 10.91 16.35 32.88
C GLU A 161 11.90 16.41 34.05
N ALA A 162 13.14 16.82 33.78
CA ALA A 162 14.19 16.94 34.80
C ALA A 162 13.85 17.95 35.89
N ILE A 163 13.06 18.99 35.58
CA ILE A 163 12.56 19.96 36.56
C ILE A 163 11.20 19.56 37.17
N GLY A 164 10.67 18.40 36.82
CA GLY A 164 9.46 17.84 37.41
C GLY A 164 8.16 18.16 36.66
N LEU A 165 8.21 18.69 35.44
CA LEU A 165 7.00 18.89 34.63
C LEU A 165 6.45 17.56 34.12
N LEU A 166 5.12 17.49 33.98
CA LEU A 166 4.44 16.29 33.50
C LEU A 166 4.44 16.22 31.99
N LYS A 167 5.10 15.19 31.46
CA LYS A 167 4.99 14.78 30.06
C LYS A 167 3.81 13.82 29.90
N MET A 168 3.02 14.06 28.86
CA MET A 168 2.06 13.11 28.33
C MET A 168 2.20 13.05 26.81
N ASP A 169 2.19 11.85 26.25
CA ASP A 169 2.20 11.68 24.80
C ASP A 169 0.79 11.33 24.30
N PHE A 170 0.25 12.21 23.45
CA PHE A 170 -0.95 11.95 22.66
C PHE A 170 -0.50 11.63 21.25
N LEU A 171 -0.53 10.36 20.89
CA LEU A 171 -0.07 9.87 19.60
C LEU A 171 -1.24 9.78 18.62
N GLY A 172 -0.98 10.13 17.36
CA GLY A 172 -1.91 9.87 16.26
C GLY A 172 -1.52 8.56 15.60
N LEU A 173 -2.40 7.55 15.68
CA LEU A 173 -2.16 6.23 15.12
C LEU A 173 -3.09 6.02 13.91
N ARG A 174 -2.50 6.07 12.71
CA ARG A 174 -3.22 5.87 11.44
C ARG A 174 -4.06 4.58 11.40
N ASN A 175 -3.66 3.52 12.08
CA ASN A 175 -4.44 2.27 12.10
C ASN A 175 -5.74 2.39 12.90
N LEU A 176 -5.80 3.26 13.91
CA LEU A 176 -7.06 3.57 14.59
C LEU A 176 -8.01 4.34 13.66
N THR A 177 -7.46 5.22 12.81
CA THR A 177 -8.23 5.87 11.72
C THR A 177 -8.79 4.84 10.74
N VAL A 178 -7.98 3.87 10.30
CA VAL A 178 -8.42 2.78 9.40
C VAL A 178 -9.53 1.94 10.04
N ILE A 179 -9.39 1.60 11.33
CA ILE A 179 -10.43 0.90 12.08
C ILE A 179 -11.72 1.74 12.11
N GLY A 180 -11.63 3.04 12.41
CA GLY A 180 -12.76 3.95 12.40
C GLY A 180 -13.49 3.98 11.04
N ASP A 181 -12.73 4.14 9.94
CA ASP A 181 -13.29 4.15 8.58
C ASP A 181 -13.91 2.79 8.21
N ALA A 182 -13.33 1.68 8.66
CA ALA A 182 -13.89 0.34 8.46
C ALA A 182 -15.21 0.18 9.22
N LEU A 183 -15.31 0.65 10.46
CA LEU A 183 -16.54 0.62 11.26
C LEU A 183 -17.66 1.46 10.62
N GLU A 184 -17.32 2.66 10.13
CA GLU A 184 -18.27 3.50 9.38
C GLU A 184 -18.78 2.79 8.12
N ASN A 185 -17.90 2.12 7.38
CA ASN A 185 -18.27 1.31 6.21
C ASN A 185 -19.15 0.10 6.58
N ILE A 186 -18.84 -0.62 7.66
CA ILE A 186 -19.65 -1.75 8.15
C ILE A 186 -21.06 -1.28 8.50
N LYS A 187 -21.18 -0.14 9.18
CA LYS A 187 -22.47 0.44 9.54
C LYS A 187 -23.24 0.90 8.30
N ALA A 188 -22.60 1.56 7.35
CA ALA A 188 -23.24 2.05 6.13
C ALA A 188 -23.68 0.91 5.18
N ASN A 189 -22.85 -0.13 5.03
CA ASN A 189 -23.07 -1.21 4.07
C ASN A 189 -23.94 -2.34 4.64
N ARG A 190 -23.77 -2.68 5.92
CA ARG A 190 -24.44 -3.83 6.56
C ARG A 190 -25.40 -3.45 7.68
N GLY A 191 -25.40 -2.19 8.15
CA GLY A 191 -26.21 -1.76 9.29
C GLY A 191 -25.75 -2.31 10.64
N ILE A 192 -24.53 -2.84 10.72
CA ILE A 192 -23.98 -3.45 11.94
C ILE A 192 -23.16 -2.38 12.68
N ASP A 193 -23.43 -2.22 13.98
CA ASP A 193 -22.63 -1.40 14.89
C ASP A 193 -21.72 -2.35 15.70
N LEU A 194 -20.46 -2.46 15.29
CA LEU A 194 -19.52 -3.44 15.84
C LEU A 194 -18.79 -2.85 17.06
N ASP A 195 -18.92 -3.51 18.20
CA ASP A 195 -18.22 -3.15 19.44
C ASP A 195 -16.84 -3.83 19.49
N MET A 196 -15.80 -3.03 19.25
CA MET A 196 -14.41 -3.51 19.22
C MET A 196 -13.87 -3.88 20.61
N ASP A 197 -14.37 -3.25 21.68
CA ASP A 197 -13.85 -3.41 23.04
C ASP A 197 -14.21 -4.78 23.63
N ASN A 198 -15.33 -5.36 23.17
CA ASN A 198 -15.84 -6.65 23.63
C ASN A 198 -15.67 -7.77 22.58
N LEU A 199 -14.84 -7.57 21.56
CA LEU A 199 -14.57 -8.60 20.55
C LEU A 199 -13.85 -9.81 21.17
N PRO A 200 -14.32 -11.04 20.88
CA PRO A 200 -13.65 -12.25 21.33
C PRO A 200 -12.31 -12.42 20.60
N LEU A 201 -11.27 -12.85 21.33
CA LEU A 201 -9.91 -13.02 20.81
C LEU A 201 -9.64 -14.42 20.24
N ASP A 202 -10.65 -15.28 20.13
CA ASP A 202 -10.56 -16.67 19.68
C ASP A 202 -11.19 -16.92 18.30
N ASP A 203 -11.36 -15.87 17.49
CA ASP A 203 -11.95 -15.96 16.14
C ASP A 203 -11.09 -16.81 15.16
N PRO A 204 -11.59 -17.96 14.70
CA PRO A 204 -10.81 -18.85 13.82
C PRO A 204 -10.44 -18.21 12.47
N ALA A 205 -11.34 -17.44 11.87
CA ALA A 205 -11.12 -16.82 10.56
C ALA A 205 -9.93 -15.84 10.58
N THR A 206 -9.78 -15.10 11.69
CA THR A 206 -8.64 -14.22 11.94
C THR A 206 -7.32 -15.00 11.96
N TYR A 207 -7.26 -16.10 12.72
CA TYR A 207 -6.04 -16.90 12.83
C TYR A 207 -5.70 -17.63 11.53
N GLU A 208 -6.70 -18.11 10.78
CA GLU A 208 -6.49 -18.68 9.46
C GLU A 208 -5.90 -17.66 8.47
N LEU A 209 -6.38 -16.41 8.49
CA LEU A 209 -5.82 -15.33 7.68
C LEU A 209 -4.35 -15.06 8.04
N LEU A 210 -4.04 -14.99 9.34
CA LEU A 210 -2.67 -14.81 9.82
C LEU A 210 -1.78 -16.00 9.42
N ALA A 211 -2.28 -17.22 9.56
CA ALA A 211 -1.57 -18.46 9.23
C ALA A 211 -1.27 -18.61 7.73
N ARG A 212 -2.13 -18.09 6.84
CA ARG A 212 -1.82 -17.99 5.40
C ARG A 212 -0.83 -16.86 5.08
N GLY A 213 -0.62 -15.93 6.01
CA GLY A 213 0.22 -14.75 5.80
C GLY A 213 -0.44 -13.73 4.88
N ASP A 214 -1.77 -13.66 4.84
CA ASP A 214 -2.57 -12.71 4.04
C ASP A 214 -2.70 -11.35 4.76
N THR A 215 -1.62 -10.90 5.40
CA THR A 215 -1.61 -9.80 6.37
C THR A 215 -1.19 -8.46 5.77
N LEU A 216 -1.26 -8.30 4.43
CA LEU A 216 -1.09 -6.98 3.83
C LEU A 216 -2.11 -6.00 4.41
N GLY A 217 -1.63 -4.87 4.93
CA GLY A 217 -2.49 -3.90 5.59
C GLY A 217 -2.93 -4.27 7.00
N VAL A 218 -2.50 -5.39 7.58
CA VAL A 218 -2.68 -5.71 9.00
C VAL A 218 -1.57 -5.03 9.81
N PHE A 219 -1.94 -4.36 10.90
CA PHE A 219 -1.02 -3.51 11.65
C PHE A 219 0.20 -4.30 12.16
N GLN A 220 1.41 -3.77 11.89
CA GLN A 220 2.73 -4.36 12.22
C GLN A 220 3.05 -5.73 11.61
N LEU A 221 2.12 -6.34 10.86
CA LEU A 221 2.23 -7.70 10.36
C LEU A 221 2.31 -7.78 8.82
N ASP A 222 2.46 -6.67 8.11
CA ASP A 222 2.40 -6.57 6.65
C ASP A 222 3.73 -6.87 5.92
N GLY A 223 4.86 -6.73 6.61
CA GLY A 223 6.19 -6.93 6.04
C GLY A 223 6.41 -8.33 5.46
N GLY A 224 7.06 -8.43 4.30
CA GLY A 224 7.23 -9.71 3.58
C GLY A 224 7.80 -10.84 4.44
N ALA A 225 8.91 -10.60 5.14
CA ALA A 225 9.52 -11.64 5.96
C ALA A 225 8.83 -11.82 7.34
N MET A 226 7.96 -10.90 7.74
CA MET A 226 7.01 -11.12 8.85
C MET A 226 5.92 -12.11 8.42
N ARG A 227 5.39 -11.95 7.20
CA ARG A 227 4.42 -12.89 6.60
C ARG A 227 4.99 -14.29 6.46
N ASP A 228 6.26 -14.40 6.09
CA ASP A 228 6.97 -15.69 6.03
C ASP A 228 7.04 -16.35 7.41
N LEU A 229 7.35 -15.58 8.46
CA LEU A 229 7.33 -16.08 9.83
C LEU A 229 5.93 -16.51 10.27
N LEU A 230 4.89 -15.73 9.96
CA LEU A 230 3.50 -16.09 10.29
C LEU A 230 3.10 -17.43 9.64
N ARG A 231 3.43 -17.64 8.36
CA ARG A 231 3.19 -18.94 7.70
C ARG A 231 3.95 -20.08 8.39
N ARG A 232 5.19 -19.86 8.80
CA ARG A 232 5.93 -20.89 9.56
C ARG A 232 5.35 -21.13 10.95
N MET A 233 4.88 -20.08 11.63
CA MET A 233 4.39 -20.12 13.01
C MET A 233 2.98 -20.71 13.12
N GLN A 234 2.13 -20.51 12.12
CA GLN A 234 0.72 -20.90 12.13
C GLN A 234 0.01 -20.40 13.41
N PRO A 235 -0.16 -19.08 13.63
CA PRO A 235 -0.75 -18.55 14.87
C PRO A 235 -2.13 -19.15 15.16
N THR A 236 -2.37 -19.52 16.42
CA THR A 236 -3.62 -20.14 16.87
C THR A 236 -4.27 -19.43 18.05
N GLY A 237 -3.61 -18.41 18.61
CA GLY A 237 -4.14 -17.62 19.70
C GLY A 237 -3.44 -16.27 19.85
N PHE A 238 -4.00 -15.41 20.69
CA PHE A 238 -3.55 -14.02 20.85
C PHE A 238 -2.08 -13.94 21.31
N GLY A 239 -1.64 -14.88 22.15
CA GLY A 239 -0.26 -14.96 22.62
C GLY A 239 0.77 -15.07 21.48
N ASP A 240 0.41 -15.71 20.37
CA ASP A 240 1.27 -15.83 19.19
C ASP A 240 1.47 -14.49 18.50
N ILE A 241 0.42 -13.67 18.41
CA ILE A 241 0.52 -12.31 17.85
C ILE A 241 1.49 -11.48 18.69
N VAL A 242 1.34 -11.52 20.01
CA VAL A 242 2.23 -10.83 20.95
C VAL A 242 3.68 -11.30 20.80
N ALA A 243 3.90 -12.61 20.66
CA ALA A 243 5.22 -13.19 20.50
C ALA A 243 5.88 -12.79 19.18
N VAL A 244 5.14 -12.80 18.06
CA VAL A 244 5.64 -12.37 16.75
C VAL A 244 6.15 -10.93 16.80
N LEU A 245 5.37 -10.01 17.38
CA LEU A 245 5.73 -8.60 17.49
C LEU A 245 6.97 -8.36 18.37
N ALA A 246 7.21 -9.25 19.34
CA ALA A 246 8.40 -9.22 20.19
C ALA A 246 9.63 -9.82 19.50
N LEU A 247 9.48 -10.95 18.79
CA LEU A 247 10.58 -11.77 18.28
C LEU A 247 11.13 -11.32 16.93
N TYR A 248 10.34 -10.65 16.09
CA TYR A 248 10.75 -10.29 14.74
C TYR A 248 11.62 -9.01 14.70
N ARG A 249 12.84 -9.09 15.27
CA ARG A 249 13.78 -7.97 15.40
C ARG A 249 15.24 -8.43 15.22
N PRO A 250 16.18 -7.56 14.80
CA PRO A 250 17.56 -7.95 14.49
C PRO A 250 18.30 -8.75 15.58
N GLY A 251 17.99 -8.51 16.86
CA GLY A 251 18.59 -9.26 17.99
C GLY A 251 18.09 -10.70 18.12
N PRO A 252 16.81 -10.94 18.43
CA PRO A 252 16.26 -12.29 18.51
C PRO A 252 16.34 -13.05 17.17
N MET A 253 16.36 -12.35 16.04
CA MET A 253 16.60 -12.96 14.73
C MET A 253 18.00 -13.52 14.58
N GLY A 254 19.02 -12.82 15.07
CA GLY A 254 20.41 -13.30 15.06
C GLY A 254 20.60 -14.59 15.88
N MET A 255 19.74 -14.82 16.88
CA MET A 255 19.75 -16.02 17.74
C MET A 255 18.73 -17.09 17.31
N ASN A 256 18.09 -16.95 16.15
CA ASN A 256 17.07 -17.86 15.63
C ASN A 256 15.80 -18.01 16.52
N ALA A 257 15.60 -17.16 17.53
CA ALA A 257 14.54 -17.35 18.54
C ALA A 257 13.11 -17.35 17.95
N HIS A 258 12.88 -16.55 16.91
CA HIS A 258 11.62 -16.49 16.16
C HIS A 258 11.28 -17.83 15.45
N ASN A 259 12.27 -18.50 14.86
CA ASN A 259 12.08 -19.80 14.22
C ASN A 259 11.93 -20.91 15.26
N ASP A 260 12.74 -20.87 16.32
CA ASP A 260 12.63 -21.80 17.45
C ASP A 260 11.23 -21.74 18.08
N TYR A 261 10.66 -20.54 18.27
CA TYR A 261 9.29 -20.41 18.76
C TYR A 261 8.30 -21.11 17.82
N ALA A 262 8.38 -20.80 16.52
CA ALA A 262 7.49 -21.36 15.51
C ALA A 262 7.61 -22.89 15.41
N ASP A 263 8.81 -23.44 15.54
CA ASP A 263 9.06 -24.88 15.43
C ASP A 263 8.65 -25.63 16.70
N ARG A 264 8.93 -25.08 17.88
CA ARG A 264 8.49 -25.68 19.16
C ARG A 264 6.97 -25.67 19.30
N LYS A 265 6.33 -24.56 18.93
CA LYS A 265 4.86 -24.45 18.90
C LYS A 265 4.22 -25.56 18.06
N ASN A 266 4.79 -25.80 16.88
CA ASN A 266 4.26 -26.77 15.93
C ASN A 266 4.80 -28.19 16.13
N GLY A 267 5.49 -28.46 17.24
CA GLY A 267 6.04 -29.78 17.56
C GLY A 267 7.17 -30.24 16.63
N ARG A 268 7.75 -29.34 15.83
CA ARG A 268 8.90 -29.61 14.94
C ARG A 268 10.23 -29.61 15.69
N GLN A 269 10.26 -29.08 16.91
CA GLN A 269 11.43 -29.04 17.79
C GLN A 269 11.00 -29.31 19.24
N GLU A 270 11.75 -30.15 19.96
CA GLU A 270 11.51 -30.41 21.38
C GLU A 270 11.87 -29.19 22.25
N VAL A 271 11.02 -28.92 23.25
CA VAL A 271 11.30 -27.89 24.28
C VAL A 271 12.28 -28.47 25.29
N LYS A 272 13.54 -28.03 25.23
CA LYS A 272 14.57 -28.43 26.19
C LYS A 272 14.64 -27.44 27.35
N PRO A 273 14.60 -27.88 28.61
CA PRO A 273 14.77 -26.99 29.74
C PRO A 273 16.19 -26.42 29.78
N ILE A 274 16.35 -25.22 30.33
CA ILE A 274 17.67 -24.56 30.49
C ILE A 274 18.58 -25.44 31.37
N HIS A 275 18.01 -26.03 32.42
CA HIS A 275 18.65 -27.00 33.31
C HIS A 275 17.55 -27.87 33.95
N PRO A 276 17.80 -29.15 34.28
CA PRO A 276 16.80 -30.02 34.91
C PRO A 276 16.19 -29.42 36.20
N GLU A 277 17.00 -28.77 37.04
CA GLU A 277 16.53 -28.11 38.27
C GLU A 277 15.60 -26.90 38.00
N LEU A 278 15.66 -26.32 36.81
CA LEU A 278 14.89 -25.13 36.44
C LEU A 278 13.62 -25.48 35.66
N GLU A 279 13.43 -26.74 35.26
CA GLU A 279 12.29 -27.17 34.46
C GLU A 279 10.96 -26.87 35.19
N GLU A 280 10.77 -27.43 36.38
CA GLU A 280 9.54 -27.23 37.15
C GLU A 280 9.36 -25.77 37.65
N PRO A 281 10.38 -25.09 38.19
CA PRO A 281 10.22 -23.70 38.63
C PRO A 281 9.87 -22.71 37.51
N LEU A 282 10.32 -22.94 36.28
CA LEU A 282 10.14 -22.03 35.15
C LEU A 282 8.99 -22.42 34.21
N LYS A 283 8.41 -23.60 34.42
CA LYS A 283 7.36 -24.18 33.58
C LYS A 283 6.24 -23.21 33.27
N ASP A 284 5.60 -22.65 34.28
CA ASP A 284 4.46 -21.74 34.10
C ASP A 284 4.87 -20.39 33.50
N ILE A 285 6.08 -19.91 33.80
CA ILE A 285 6.58 -18.60 33.32
C ILE A 285 6.91 -18.64 31.83
N LEU A 286 7.41 -19.78 31.34
CA LEU A 286 7.86 -20.00 29.97
C LEU A 286 6.90 -20.84 29.13
N ALA A 287 5.75 -21.25 29.70
CA ALA A 287 4.75 -22.07 29.02
C ALA A 287 4.26 -21.39 27.72
N ASP A 288 3.84 -20.13 27.82
CA ASP A 288 3.35 -19.32 26.70
C ASP A 288 4.40 -19.02 25.62
N THR A 289 5.67 -19.33 25.88
CA THR A 289 6.79 -19.05 24.98
C THR A 289 7.62 -20.30 24.67
N PHE A 290 7.08 -21.48 24.93
CA PHE A 290 7.70 -22.76 24.60
C PHE A 290 9.16 -22.87 25.10
N GLY A 291 9.39 -22.43 26.34
CA GLY A 291 10.71 -22.46 26.98
C GLY A 291 11.68 -21.36 26.55
N LEU A 292 11.24 -20.37 25.76
CA LEU A 292 12.06 -19.23 25.34
C LEU A 292 11.86 -18.03 26.27
N ILE A 293 12.94 -17.31 26.58
CA ILE A 293 12.85 -16.02 27.28
C ILE A 293 12.65 -14.92 26.23
N VAL A 294 11.43 -14.38 26.18
CA VAL A 294 11.04 -13.36 25.19
C VAL A 294 10.78 -12.01 25.86
N TYR A 295 10.15 -12.04 27.02
CA TYR A 295 9.64 -10.84 27.66
C TYR A 295 10.47 -10.38 28.86
N GLN A 296 10.48 -9.07 29.11
CA GLN A 296 11.09 -8.48 30.31
C GLN A 296 10.39 -8.97 31.58
N GLU A 297 9.07 -9.11 31.53
CA GLU A 297 8.23 -9.58 32.61
C GLU A 297 8.54 -11.05 32.97
N GLN A 298 8.95 -11.87 32.00
CA GLN A 298 9.42 -13.23 32.27
C GLN A 298 10.71 -13.20 33.08
N ILE A 299 11.68 -12.34 32.73
CA ILE A 299 12.93 -12.19 33.50
C ILE A 299 12.61 -11.76 34.94
N MET A 300 11.66 -10.84 35.11
CA MET A 300 11.25 -10.39 36.44
C MET A 300 10.60 -11.51 37.27
N GLN A 301 9.70 -12.29 36.66
CA GLN A 301 9.06 -13.43 37.32
C GLN A 301 10.05 -14.55 37.63
N ILE A 302 11.01 -14.81 36.72
CA ILE A 302 12.11 -15.76 36.95
C ILE A 302 12.88 -15.33 38.20
N ALA A 303 13.33 -14.07 38.27
CA ALA A 303 14.10 -13.58 39.42
C ALA A 303 13.32 -13.66 40.74
N GLN A 304 12.01 -13.37 40.72
CA GLN A 304 11.17 -13.58 41.89
C GLN A 304 11.10 -15.05 42.30
N LYS A 305 10.89 -15.95 41.35
CA LYS A 305 10.66 -17.37 41.61
C LYS A 305 11.92 -18.10 42.04
N VAL A 306 13.06 -17.84 41.39
CA VAL A 306 14.31 -18.60 41.65
C VAL A 306 15.26 -17.89 42.61
N ALA A 307 15.26 -16.56 42.67
CA ALA A 307 16.16 -15.79 43.53
C ALA A 307 15.46 -15.09 44.70
N GLY A 308 14.13 -15.22 44.83
CA GLY A 308 13.37 -14.65 45.94
C GLY A 308 13.24 -13.11 45.90
N TYR A 309 13.47 -12.50 44.74
CA TYR A 309 13.42 -11.04 44.60
C TYR A 309 11.99 -10.50 44.76
N SER A 310 11.88 -9.30 45.35
CA SER A 310 10.69 -8.47 45.19
C SER A 310 10.54 -7.97 43.75
N LEU A 311 9.33 -7.58 43.33
CA LEU A 311 9.11 -7.03 41.98
C LEU A 311 9.96 -5.78 41.70
N GLY A 312 10.21 -4.95 42.74
CA GLY A 312 11.09 -3.79 42.62
C GLY A 312 12.56 -4.18 42.38
N GLN A 313 13.08 -5.17 43.11
CA GLN A 313 14.43 -5.70 42.88
C GLN A 313 14.57 -6.34 41.51
N ALA A 314 13.53 -7.05 41.05
CA ALA A 314 13.48 -7.64 39.72
C ALA A 314 13.50 -6.57 38.60
N ASP A 315 12.82 -5.43 38.80
CA ASP A 315 12.90 -4.31 37.84
C ASP A 315 14.31 -3.67 37.83
N ILE A 316 14.96 -3.54 38.99
CA ILE A 316 16.34 -3.06 39.08
C ILE A 316 17.28 -3.99 38.29
N LEU A 317 17.12 -5.31 38.43
CA LEU A 317 17.86 -6.31 37.67
C LEU A 317 17.66 -6.14 36.15
N ARG A 318 16.41 -6.00 35.70
CA ARG A 318 16.07 -5.73 34.29
C ARG A 318 16.77 -4.46 33.77
N ARG A 319 16.72 -3.35 34.53
CA ARG A 319 17.36 -2.08 34.15
C ARG A 319 18.89 -2.19 34.10
N ALA A 320 19.49 -2.93 35.04
CA ALA A 320 20.92 -3.18 35.08
C ALA A 320 21.38 -3.90 33.80
N MET A 321 20.64 -4.93 33.39
CA MET A 321 20.96 -5.70 32.18
C MET A 321 20.84 -4.87 30.90
N GLY A 322 19.85 -3.97 30.80
CA GLY A 322 19.70 -3.08 29.65
C GLY A 322 20.85 -2.08 29.47
N LYS A 323 21.49 -1.63 30.55
CA LYS A 323 22.58 -0.63 30.52
C LYS A 323 23.96 -1.23 30.18
N LYS A 324 24.13 -2.54 30.26
CA LYS A 324 25.37 -3.29 29.92
C LYS A 324 26.66 -2.77 30.57
N LYS A 325 26.57 -2.10 31.73
CA LYS A 325 27.76 -1.65 32.49
C LYS A 325 28.33 -2.83 33.27
N LEU A 326 29.59 -3.18 33.01
CA LEU A 326 30.23 -4.36 33.60
C LEU A 326 30.12 -4.40 35.13
N SER A 327 30.45 -3.29 35.80
CA SER A 327 30.38 -3.19 37.27
C SER A 327 28.98 -3.40 37.84
N VAL A 328 27.94 -2.96 37.12
CA VAL A 328 26.54 -3.09 37.54
C VAL A 328 26.04 -4.53 37.30
N LEU A 329 26.52 -5.17 36.24
CA LEU A 329 26.20 -6.56 35.93
C LEU A 329 26.83 -7.53 36.94
N GLU A 330 28.06 -7.28 37.37
CA GLU A 330 28.74 -8.10 38.39
C GLU A 330 28.02 -8.04 39.74
N GLU A 331 27.63 -6.85 40.19
CA GLU A 331 26.85 -6.66 41.42
C GLU A 331 25.48 -7.34 41.32
N ALA A 332 24.80 -7.20 40.18
CA ALA A 332 23.52 -7.83 39.93
C ALA A 332 23.62 -9.37 39.91
N TYR A 333 24.70 -9.92 39.36
CA TYR A 333 24.96 -11.37 39.36
C TYR A 333 25.20 -11.89 40.77
N ALA A 334 25.99 -11.18 41.60
CA ALA A 334 26.28 -11.59 42.96
C ALA A 334 25.00 -11.75 43.79
N GLY A 335 24.11 -10.75 43.75
CA GLY A 335 22.82 -10.82 44.45
C GLY A 335 21.89 -11.91 43.90
N PHE A 336 21.87 -12.10 42.57
CA PHE A 336 21.04 -13.13 41.94
C PHE A 336 21.49 -14.54 42.32
N ARG A 337 22.81 -14.76 42.31
CA ARG A 337 23.47 -16.02 42.72
C ARG A 337 23.19 -16.34 44.19
N GLU A 338 23.35 -15.37 45.08
CA GLU A 338 23.07 -15.56 46.51
C GLU A 338 21.61 -15.95 46.76
N GLY A 339 20.67 -15.27 46.10
CA GLY A 339 19.24 -15.58 46.20
C GLY A 339 18.90 -16.99 45.70
N MET A 340 19.50 -17.43 44.59
CA MET A 340 19.29 -18.79 44.07
C MET A 340 19.90 -19.87 44.96
N LEU A 341 21.10 -19.63 45.52
CA LEU A 341 21.70 -20.55 46.48
C LEU A 341 20.85 -20.70 47.75
N ALA A 342 20.28 -19.59 48.25
CA ALA A 342 19.36 -19.61 49.38
C ALA A 342 18.08 -20.42 49.10
N ASN A 343 17.69 -20.54 47.82
CA ASN A 343 16.57 -21.36 47.35
C ASN A 343 16.96 -22.79 46.94
N ASN A 344 18.18 -23.24 47.27
CA ASN A 344 18.72 -24.59 47.03
C ASN A 344 18.96 -24.96 45.55
N PHE A 345 19.21 -23.99 44.67
CA PHE A 345 19.67 -24.27 43.30
C PHE A 345 21.18 -24.50 43.24
N SER A 346 21.62 -25.40 42.36
CA SER A 346 23.03 -25.69 42.17
C SER A 346 23.77 -24.62 41.36
N GLU A 347 25.09 -24.50 41.57
CA GLU A 347 25.93 -23.56 40.81
C GLU A 347 25.82 -23.75 39.28
N PRO A 348 25.79 -24.99 38.73
CA PRO A 348 25.54 -25.19 37.30
C PRO A 348 24.20 -24.65 36.82
N ALA A 349 23.12 -24.81 37.61
CA ALA A 349 21.80 -24.28 37.27
C ALA A 349 21.81 -22.74 37.23
N ILE A 350 22.43 -22.11 38.24
CA ILE A 350 22.58 -20.65 38.33
C ILE A 350 23.33 -20.11 37.11
N LYS A 351 24.47 -20.72 36.78
CA LYS A 351 25.29 -20.32 35.65
C LYS A 351 24.53 -20.49 34.33
N ALA A 352 23.87 -21.62 34.11
CA ALA A 352 23.09 -21.88 32.90
C ALA A 352 21.96 -20.85 32.71
N LEU A 353 21.25 -20.50 33.79
CA LEU A 353 20.20 -19.50 33.74
C LEU A 353 20.76 -18.10 33.45
N TRP A 354 21.84 -17.70 34.12
CA TRP A 354 22.45 -16.40 33.91
C TRP A 354 23.02 -16.24 32.50
N ASP A 355 23.74 -17.26 32.00
CA ASP A 355 24.29 -17.31 30.64
C ASP A 355 23.16 -17.26 29.59
N THR A 356 21.96 -17.73 29.93
CA THR A 356 20.77 -17.60 29.08
C THR A 356 20.20 -16.17 29.18
N ILE A 357 19.97 -15.63 30.38
CA ILE A 357 19.33 -14.32 30.55
C ILE A 357 20.19 -13.18 29.99
N LEU A 358 21.51 -13.22 30.17
CA LEU A 358 22.40 -12.09 29.89
C LEU A 358 22.39 -11.66 28.40
N PRO A 359 22.50 -12.57 27.40
CA PRO A 359 22.31 -12.21 25.99
C PRO A 359 20.89 -11.73 25.69
N PHE A 360 19.87 -12.35 26.30
CA PHE A 360 18.47 -12.03 26.03
C PHE A 360 18.01 -10.70 26.62
N ALA A 361 18.58 -10.26 27.74
CA ALA A 361 18.18 -9.00 28.36
C ALA A 361 18.49 -7.76 27.48
N GLY A 362 19.42 -7.88 26.54
CA GLY A 362 19.64 -6.85 25.51
C GLY A 362 18.54 -6.77 24.45
N TYR A 363 17.66 -7.77 24.37
CA TYR A 363 16.62 -7.90 23.33
C TYR A 363 15.23 -8.28 23.87
N ALA A 364 15.11 -8.53 25.17
CA ALA A 364 13.86 -8.88 25.82
C ALA A 364 12.87 -7.73 25.68
N PHE A 365 11.65 -8.08 25.29
CA PHE A 365 10.65 -7.10 24.91
C PHE A 365 9.64 -6.86 26.04
N ASN A 366 9.07 -5.66 26.11
CA ASN A 366 8.05 -5.35 27.10
C ASN A 366 6.70 -5.98 26.68
N LYS A 367 6.21 -6.97 27.44
CA LYS A 367 4.99 -7.72 27.13
C LYS A 367 3.76 -6.82 27.14
N SER A 368 3.67 -5.87 28.07
CA SER A 368 2.51 -4.94 28.12
C SER A 368 2.35 -4.11 26.84
N HIS A 369 3.46 -3.59 26.30
CA HIS A 369 3.44 -2.83 25.05
C HIS A 369 3.15 -3.73 23.84
N ALA A 370 3.76 -4.92 23.78
CA ALA A 370 3.47 -5.89 22.72
C ALA A 370 2.00 -6.35 22.75
N ALA A 371 1.41 -6.54 23.92
CA ALA A 371 0.01 -6.93 24.06
C ALA A 371 -0.94 -5.81 23.63
N GLY A 372 -0.68 -4.56 24.04
CA GLY A 372 -1.49 -3.40 23.62
C GLY A 372 -1.50 -3.23 22.09
N TYR A 373 -0.32 -3.27 21.46
CA TYR A 373 -0.22 -3.18 20.00
C TYR A 373 -0.72 -4.45 19.30
N GLY A 374 -0.53 -5.61 19.91
CA GLY A 374 -1.06 -6.90 19.45
C GLY A 374 -2.58 -6.92 19.36
N LEU A 375 -3.28 -6.19 20.24
CA LEU A 375 -4.73 -6.02 20.17
C LEU A 375 -5.15 -5.26 18.90
N VAL A 376 -4.43 -4.19 18.54
CA VAL A 376 -4.68 -3.46 17.29
C VAL A 376 -4.35 -4.32 16.07
N SER A 377 -3.28 -5.14 16.13
CA SER A 377 -2.98 -6.13 15.09
C SER A 377 -4.10 -7.18 14.95
N PHE A 378 -4.63 -7.67 16.07
CA PHE A 378 -5.77 -8.59 16.06
C PHE A 378 -7.02 -7.94 15.46
N TRP A 379 -7.38 -6.74 15.91
CA TRP A 379 -8.53 -5.99 15.38
C TRP A 379 -8.45 -5.76 13.88
N THR A 380 -7.29 -5.33 13.38
CA THR A 380 -7.09 -5.15 11.93
C THR A 380 -7.16 -6.46 11.16
N ALA A 381 -6.61 -7.56 11.70
CA ALA A 381 -6.74 -8.88 11.09
C ALA A 381 -8.18 -9.40 11.12
N TYR A 382 -8.90 -9.18 12.22
CA TYR A 382 -10.30 -9.58 12.40
C TYR A 382 -11.22 -8.86 11.42
N LEU A 383 -11.07 -7.53 11.29
CA LEU A 383 -11.83 -6.76 10.32
C LEU A 383 -11.52 -7.20 8.89
N LYS A 384 -10.25 -7.48 8.57
CA LYS A 384 -9.88 -7.99 7.25
C LYS A 384 -10.46 -9.38 6.96
N ALA A 385 -10.50 -10.27 7.95
CA ALA A 385 -11.03 -11.62 7.78
C ALA A 385 -12.56 -11.66 7.64
N ASN A 386 -13.26 -10.87 8.45
CA ASN A 386 -14.73 -10.95 8.59
C ASN A 386 -15.49 -9.88 7.79
N TYR A 387 -14.87 -8.73 7.54
CA TYR A 387 -15.44 -7.57 6.83
C TYR A 387 -14.45 -7.06 5.76
N PRO A 388 -14.05 -7.92 4.81
CA PRO A 388 -12.93 -7.64 3.92
C PRO A 388 -13.16 -6.43 3.02
N ALA A 389 -14.36 -6.24 2.45
CA ALA A 389 -14.66 -5.11 1.58
C ALA A 389 -14.63 -3.77 2.35
N GLU A 390 -15.21 -3.76 3.55
CA GLU A 390 -15.28 -2.59 4.42
C GLU A 390 -13.90 -2.21 4.97
N TYR A 391 -13.13 -3.20 5.43
CA TYR A 391 -11.78 -2.99 5.92
C TYR A 391 -10.85 -2.47 4.81
N MET A 392 -10.89 -3.10 3.64
CA MET A 392 -10.07 -2.69 2.50
C MET A 392 -10.46 -1.30 1.98
N ALA A 393 -11.74 -0.89 2.08
CA ALA A 393 -12.15 0.48 1.78
C ALA A 393 -11.52 1.51 2.74
N GLY A 394 -11.52 1.23 4.05
CA GLY A 394 -10.83 2.07 5.04
C GLY A 394 -9.31 2.11 4.80
N LEU A 395 -8.71 0.95 4.48
CA LEU A 395 -7.29 0.84 4.19
C LEU A 395 -6.89 1.65 2.94
N LEU A 396 -7.64 1.54 1.85
CA LEU A 396 -7.42 2.32 0.62
C LEU A 396 -7.55 3.82 0.86
N THR A 397 -8.56 4.23 1.64
CA THR A 397 -8.75 5.64 2.04
C THR A 397 -7.51 6.17 2.77
N SER A 398 -6.95 5.38 3.68
CA SER A 398 -5.78 5.77 4.47
C SER A 398 -4.47 5.88 3.70
N VAL A 399 -4.41 5.42 2.44
CA VAL A 399 -3.27 5.59 1.52
C VAL A 399 -3.64 6.36 0.25
N GLY A 400 -4.74 7.09 0.22
CA GLY A 400 -5.20 7.80 -0.98
C GLY A 400 -4.14 8.72 -1.60
N ASP A 401 -3.25 9.28 -0.79
CA ASP A 401 -2.15 10.14 -1.23
C ASP A 401 -0.89 9.36 -1.71
N ASP A 402 -0.76 8.08 -1.35
CA ASP A 402 0.38 7.20 -1.66
C ASP A 402 -0.04 6.17 -2.72
N LYS A 403 0.03 6.59 -3.98
CA LYS A 403 -0.44 5.80 -5.13
C LYS A 403 0.25 4.44 -5.26
N ASP A 404 1.52 4.35 -4.89
CA ASP A 404 2.28 3.10 -4.96
C ASP A 404 1.75 2.09 -3.94
N LYS A 405 1.45 2.54 -2.70
CA LYS A 405 0.80 1.67 -1.71
C LYS A 405 -0.66 1.35 -2.05
N ALA A 406 -1.39 2.31 -2.59
CA ALA A 406 -2.75 2.08 -3.05
C ALA A 406 -2.77 0.93 -4.08
N ALA A 407 -1.85 0.94 -5.06
CA ALA A 407 -1.74 -0.13 -6.05
C ALA A 407 -1.51 -1.52 -5.42
N VAL A 408 -0.68 -1.61 -4.37
CA VAL A 408 -0.45 -2.87 -3.64
C VAL A 408 -1.74 -3.39 -3.00
N TYR A 409 -2.50 -2.53 -2.31
CA TYR A 409 -3.76 -2.95 -1.68
C TYR A 409 -4.86 -3.25 -2.70
N LEU A 410 -4.85 -2.57 -3.85
CA LEU A 410 -5.78 -2.87 -4.95
C LEU A 410 -5.53 -4.25 -5.57
N SER A 411 -4.26 -4.62 -5.74
CA SER A 411 -3.89 -6.00 -6.16
C SER A 411 -4.34 -7.01 -5.11
N ASP A 412 -4.24 -6.68 -3.81
CA ASP A 412 -4.73 -7.52 -2.72
C ASP A 412 -6.26 -7.67 -2.74
N CYS A 413 -7.02 -6.59 -2.98
CA CYS A 413 -8.48 -6.64 -3.17
C CYS A 413 -8.86 -7.63 -4.29
N ARG A 414 -8.15 -7.60 -5.43
CA ARG A 414 -8.40 -8.51 -6.55
C ARG A 414 -8.18 -9.98 -6.15
N LYS A 415 -7.11 -10.27 -5.40
CA LYS A 415 -6.83 -11.63 -4.88
C LYS A 415 -7.92 -12.11 -3.91
N MET A 416 -8.52 -11.19 -3.16
CA MET A 416 -9.65 -11.47 -2.26
C MET A 416 -11.00 -11.56 -2.98
N GLY A 417 -11.04 -11.36 -4.31
CA GLY A 417 -12.27 -11.37 -5.10
C GLY A 417 -13.13 -10.10 -4.93
N ILE A 418 -12.55 -9.01 -4.43
CA ILE A 418 -13.21 -7.71 -4.27
C ILE A 418 -12.96 -6.88 -5.53
N THR A 419 -14.04 -6.46 -6.19
CA THR A 419 -13.95 -5.55 -7.33
C THR A 419 -13.92 -4.11 -6.83
N VAL A 420 -12.98 -3.31 -7.32
CA VAL A 420 -13.00 -1.87 -7.09
C VAL A 420 -13.66 -1.19 -8.29
N LEU A 421 -14.87 -0.69 -8.09
CA LEU A 421 -15.69 -0.01 -9.09
C LEU A 421 -15.17 1.41 -9.34
N PRO A 422 -15.30 1.94 -10.57
CA PRO A 422 -14.87 3.30 -10.90
C PRO A 422 -15.64 4.33 -10.07
N PRO A 423 -15.05 5.54 -9.87
CA PRO A 423 -15.76 6.63 -9.24
C PRO A 423 -17.01 6.98 -10.07
N ASP A 424 -17.95 7.62 -9.42
CA ASP A 424 -19.27 7.93 -9.97
C ASP A 424 -19.86 9.14 -9.22
N VAL A 425 -20.24 10.18 -9.94
CA VAL A 425 -20.76 11.42 -9.34
C VAL A 425 -22.10 11.24 -8.60
N ASN A 426 -22.87 10.20 -8.92
CA ASN A 426 -24.15 9.87 -8.29
C ASN A 426 -24.03 8.93 -7.08
N GLU A 427 -23.07 8.01 -7.11
CA GLU A 427 -22.96 6.93 -6.10
C GLU A 427 -21.73 7.06 -5.17
N SER A 428 -20.65 7.68 -5.62
CA SER A 428 -19.39 7.67 -4.86
C SER A 428 -19.38 8.70 -3.74
N GLU A 429 -18.82 8.34 -2.60
CA GLU A 429 -18.64 9.23 -1.44
C GLU A 429 -17.25 9.90 -1.48
N GLN A 430 -16.92 10.66 -0.44
CA GLN A 430 -15.60 11.29 -0.31
C GLN A 430 -14.47 10.25 -0.23
N ASN A 431 -14.64 9.28 0.66
CA ASN A 431 -13.71 8.18 0.88
C ASN A 431 -14.13 6.96 0.05
N PHE A 432 -13.25 5.95 -0.02
CA PHE A 432 -13.67 4.65 -0.58
C PHE A 432 -14.80 4.08 0.27
N ALA A 433 -15.84 3.58 -0.42
CA ALA A 433 -17.04 3.08 0.22
C ALA A 433 -17.30 1.63 -0.19
N SER A 434 -17.59 0.75 0.77
CA SER A 434 -18.04 -0.62 0.48
C SER A 434 -19.47 -0.60 -0.09
N VAL A 435 -19.71 -1.36 -1.15
CA VAL A 435 -21.01 -1.55 -1.79
C VAL A 435 -21.25 -3.04 -1.98
N GLY A 436 -22.06 -3.64 -1.10
CA GLY A 436 -22.25 -5.08 -1.07
C GLY A 436 -20.93 -5.80 -0.74
N LYS A 437 -20.40 -6.58 -1.69
CA LYS A 437 -19.11 -7.27 -1.56
C LYS A 437 -17.93 -6.53 -2.21
N ASP A 438 -18.23 -5.44 -2.92
CA ASP A 438 -17.28 -4.69 -3.74
C ASP A 438 -16.98 -3.33 -3.10
N ILE A 439 -16.04 -2.57 -3.68
CA ILE A 439 -15.66 -1.24 -3.20
C ILE A 439 -15.89 -0.22 -4.30
N ARG A 440 -16.51 0.90 -3.98
CA ARG A 440 -16.61 2.06 -4.86
C ARG A 440 -15.46 3.03 -4.59
N PHE A 441 -14.81 3.48 -5.66
CA PHE A 441 -13.72 4.46 -5.58
C PHE A 441 -14.21 5.79 -4.99
N GLY A 442 -13.49 6.32 -4.00
CA GLY A 442 -13.83 7.62 -3.39
C GLY A 442 -13.49 8.79 -4.31
N LEU A 443 -14.39 9.77 -4.43
CA LEU A 443 -14.15 10.95 -5.27
C LEU A 443 -12.95 11.78 -4.79
N GLY A 444 -12.65 11.75 -3.49
CA GLY A 444 -11.52 12.46 -2.90
C GLY A 444 -10.16 11.87 -3.29
N ALA A 445 -10.11 10.61 -3.74
CA ALA A 445 -8.87 9.96 -4.19
C ALA A 445 -8.56 10.23 -5.67
N VAL A 446 -9.45 10.92 -6.41
CA VAL A 446 -9.20 11.30 -7.79
C VAL A 446 -8.20 12.45 -7.85
N ARG A 447 -7.14 12.30 -8.66
CA ARG A 447 -6.11 13.35 -8.81
C ARG A 447 -6.74 14.69 -9.20
N ASN A 448 -6.28 15.77 -8.57
CA ASN A 448 -6.77 17.15 -8.74
C ASN A 448 -8.18 17.45 -8.21
N VAL A 449 -8.83 16.51 -7.53
CA VAL A 449 -10.14 16.72 -6.91
C VAL A 449 -9.96 16.93 -5.41
N GLY A 450 -10.30 18.12 -4.90
CA GLY A 450 -10.15 18.46 -3.49
C GLY A 450 -11.38 18.07 -2.66
N ALA A 451 -11.19 17.81 -1.36
CA ALA A 451 -12.26 17.43 -0.44
C ALA A 451 -13.48 18.38 -0.49
N ASN A 452 -13.26 19.71 -0.50
CA ASN A 452 -14.33 20.70 -0.57
C ASN A 452 -15.19 20.57 -1.84
N VAL A 453 -14.57 20.22 -2.97
CA VAL A 453 -15.27 20.00 -4.24
C VAL A 453 -16.17 18.78 -4.14
N VAL A 454 -15.66 17.70 -3.55
CA VAL A 454 -16.43 16.46 -3.36
C VAL A 454 -17.60 16.69 -2.41
N SER A 455 -17.37 17.35 -1.27
CA SER A 455 -18.44 17.69 -0.33
C SER A 455 -19.56 18.48 -1.01
N SER A 456 -19.18 19.41 -1.90
CA SER A 456 -20.15 20.19 -2.68
C SER A 456 -20.95 19.34 -3.68
N ILE A 457 -20.29 18.45 -4.43
CA ILE A 457 -20.97 17.52 -5.35
C ILE A 457 -21.98 16.64 -4.59
N ILE A 458 -21.58 16.11 -3.44
CA ILE A 458 -22.42 15.26 -2.59
C ILE A 458 -23.61 16.07 -2.02
N ALA A 459 -23.38 17.30 -1.57
CA ALA A 459 -24.45 18.18 -1.09
C ALA A 459 -25.45 18.48 -2.22
N ALA A 460 -24.95 18.83 -3.41
CA ALA A 460 -25.78 19.13 -4.57
C ALA A 460 -26.69 17.95 -4.96
N ARG A 461 -26.18 16.70 -5.00
CA ARG A 461 -27.02 15.53 -5.32
C ARG A 461 -28.00 15.15 -4.20
N LYS A 462 -27.67 15.44 -2.94
CA LYS A 462 -28.57 15.19 -1.79
C LYS A 462 -29.72 16.20 -1.75
N GLU A 463 -29.45 17.46 -2.07
CA GLU A 463 -30.46 18.54 -2.07
C GLU A 463 -31.28 18.57 -3.36
N LYS A 464 -30.65 18.35 -4.51
CA LYS A 464 -31.24 18.54 -5.85
C LYS A 464 -31.46 17.25 -6.64
N SER A 465 -31.38 16.09 -5.98
CA SER A 465 -31.46 14.74 -6.56
C SER A 465 -30.27 14.34 -7.47
N LYS A 466 -30.21 13.06 -7.86
CA LYS A 466 -29.17 12.51 -8.75
C LYS A 466 -29.09 13.27 -10.07
N PHE A 467 -27.89 13.29 -10.65
CA PHE A 467 -27.60 13.86 -11.96
C PHE A 467 -28.06 12.90 -13.05
N THR A 468 -28.84 13.39 -14.01
CA THR A 468 -29.34 12.59 -15.14
C THR A 468 -28.38 12.58 -16.33
N ASP A 469 -27.72 13.70 -16.58
CA ASP A 469 -26.77 13.89 -17.67
C ASP A 469 -25.73 14.97 -17.31
N PHE A 470 -24.77 15.25 -18.20
CA PHE A 470 -23.71 16.22 -17.93
C PHE A 470 -24.23 17.67 -17.83
N SER A 471 -25.30 18.00 -18.55
CA SER A 471 -25.96 19.30 -18.50
C SER A 471 -26.62 19.52 -17.15
N ASP A 472 -27.34 18.51 -16.65
CA ASP A 472 -27.98 18.48 -15.34
C ASP A 472 -26.95 18.54 -14.20
N TYR A 473 -25.79 17.91 -14.38
CA TYR A 473 -24.65 18.08 -13.47
C TYR A 473 -24.21 19.55 -13.36
N LEU A 474 -23.92 20.22 -14.49
CA LEU A 474 -23.52 21.64 -14.48
C LEU A 474 -24.61 22.57 -13.92
N ASN A 475 -25.88 22.24 -14.13
CA ASN A 475 -27.03 22.95 -13.57
C ASN A 475 -27.09 22.86 -12.04
N LYS A 476 -26.83 21.69 -11.46
CA LYS A 476 -27.08 21.45 -10.04
C LYS A 476 -25.89 21.80 -9.14
N ILE A 477 -24.66 21.62 -9.61
CA ILE A 477 -23.45 21.90 -8.82
C ILE A 477 -23.25 23.40 -8.54
N ASP A 478 -22.38 23.68 -7.57
CA ASP A 478 -21.93 25.03 -7.24
C ASP A 478 -20.71 25.47 -8.09
N ALA A 479 -20.30 26.73 -7.90
CA ALA A 479 -19.11 27.28 -8.56
C ALA A 479 -17.80 26.63 -8.10
N THR A 480 -17.76 26.03 -6.90
CA THR A 480 -16.57 25.36 -6.35
C THR A 480 -16.24 24.08 -7.12
N ALA A 481 -17.27 23.30 -7.46
CA ALA A 481 -17.16 22.07 -8.24
C ALA A 481 -17.09 22.32 -9.75
N CYS A 482 -17.58 23.46 -10.24
CA CYS A 482 -17.56 23.86 -11.64
C CYS A 482 -16.17 24.41 -12.07
N SER A 483 -15.15 23.56 -12.08
CA SER A 483 -13.78 23.91 -12.47
C SER A 483 -13.30 23.04 -13.63
N LYS A 484 -12.74 23.67 -14.68
CA LYS A 484 -12.24 22.96 -15.88
C LYS A 484 -11.32 21.79 -15.53
N LYS A 485 -10.37 22.03 -14.63
CA LYS A 485 -9.39 21.01 -14.22
C LYS A 485 -10.02 19.87 -13.40
N VAL A 486 -11.00 20.18 -12.56
CA VAL A 486 -11.71 19.17 -11.77
C VAL A 486 -12.56 18.30 -12.70
N THR A 487 -13.35 18.93 -13.57
CA THR A 487 -14.22 18.23 -14.51
C THR A 487 -13.42 17.37 -15.49
N GLU A 488 -12.29 17.88 -16.01
CA GLU A 488 -11.34 17.10 -16.81
C GLU A 488 -10.88 15.84 -16.07
N SER A 489 -10.46 15.98 -14.80
CA SER A 489 -10.01 14.85 -13.99
C SER A 489 -11.13 13.84 -13.72
N LEU A 490 -12.36 14.31 -13.45
CA LEU A 490 -13.53 13.45 -13.25
C LEU A 490 -13.93 12.70 -14.54
N ILE A 491 -13.85 13.34 -15.71
CA ILE A 491 -14.07 12.69 -17.01
C ILE A 491 -13.04 11.59 -17.23
N LYS A 492 -11.75 11.90 -17.11
CA LYS A 492 -10.66 10.93 -17.30
C LYS A 492 -10.77 9.75 -16.34
N ALA A 493 -11.17 10.02 -15.09
CA ALA A 493 -11.42 9.02 -14.05
C ALA A 493 -12.66 8.14 -14.29
N GLY A 494 -13.60 8.55 -15.16
CA GLY A 494 -14.85 7.82 -15.40
C GLY A 494 -15.99 8.14 -14.46
N ALA A 495 -15.90 9.23 -13.70
CA ALA A 495 -16.94 9.62 -12.74
C ALA A 495 -18.30 9.94 -13.39
N PHE A 496 -18.32 10.21 -14.70
CA PHE A 496 -19.52 10.53 -15.48
C PHE A 496 -20.05 9.36 -16.32
N ASP A 497 -19.44 8.17 -16.23
CA ASP A 497 -19.82 7.03 -17.10
C ASP A 497 -21.28 6.60 -16.91
N SER A 498 -21.85 6.74 -15.70
CA SER A 498 -23.26 6.44 -15.44
C SER A 498 -24.25 7.41 -16.07
N LEU A 499 -23.78 8.56 -16.56
CA LEU A 499 -24.58 9.55 -17.29
C LEU A 499 -24.74 9.19 -18.78
N GLY A 500 -24.08 8.13 -19.25
CA GLY A 500 -24.24 7.61 -20.61
C GLY A 500 -23.53 8.41 -21.71
N HIS A 501 -22.62 9.31 -21.34
CA HIS A 501 -21.85 10.11 -22.30
C HIS A 501 -20.46 9.52 -22.60
N PRO A 502 -20.01 9.53 -23.85
CA PRO A 502 -18.62 9.16 -24.19
C PRO A 502 -17.60 10.11 -23.58
N ARG A 503 -16.52 9.57 -23.01
CA ARG A 503 -15.54 10.38 -22.27
C ARG A 503 -14.80 11.37 -23.18
N LYS A 504 -14.44 10.94 -24.40
CA LYS A 504 -13.80 11.83 -25.38
C LYS A 504 -14.75 12.94 -25.81
N GLY A 505 -16.03 12.64 -26.05
CA GLY A 505 -17.07 13.63 -26.27
C GLY A 505 -17.11 14.70 -25.17
N LEU A 506 -17.20 14.28 -23.90
CA LEU A 506 -17.17 15.20 -22.75
C LEU A 506 -15.88 16.03 -22.71
N MET A 507 -14.73 15.41 -22.96
CA MET A 507 -13.44 16.09 -22.97
C MET A 507 -13.36 17.20 -24.03
N LEU A 508 -14.04 17.06 -25.16
CA LEU A 508 -14.06 18.08 -26.21
C LEU A 508 -14.90 19.31 -25.81
N VAL A 509 -15.98 19.12 -25.03
CA VAL A 509 -16.96 20.18 -24.76
C VAL A 509 -16.90 20.76 -23.34
N HIS A 510 -16.26 20.09 -22.38
CA HIS A 510 -16.31 20.48 -20.97
C HIS A 510 -15.83 21.92 -20.71
N SER A 511 -14.77 22.38 -21.37
CA SER A 511 -14.21 23.72 -21.17
C SER A 511 -15.23 24.81 -21.53
N ASP A 512 -15.84 24.68 -22.71
CA ASP A 512 -16.78 25.68 -23.25
C ASP A 512 -18.10 25.64 -22.48
N ALA A 513 -18.57 24.43 -22.11
CA ALA A 513 -19.75 24.25 -21.29
C ALA A 513 -19.59 24.88 -19.89
N ILE A 514 -18.41 24.75 -19.28
CA ILE A 514 -18.10 25.39 -18.00
C ILE A 514 -18.08 26.92 -18.17
N ASP A 515 -17.40 27.45 -19.19
CA ASP A 515 -17.36 28.90 -19.41
C ASP A 515 -18.75 29.53 -19.60
N ALA A 516 -19.64 28.82 -20.30
CA ALA A 516 -21.03 29.25 -20.52
C ALA A 516 -21.82 29.37 -19.20
N VAL A 517 -21.60 28.45 -18.25
CA VAL A 517 -22.37 28.35 -17.00
C VAL A 517 -21.74 29.16 -15.86
N MET A 518 -20.44 29.39 -15.88
CA MET A 518 -19.70 29.99 -14.76
C MET A 518 -20.11 31.43 -14.43
N SER A 519 -20.54 32.21 -15.42
CA SER A 519 -21.03 33.58 -15.19
C SER A 519 -22.31 33.59 -14.36
N THR A 520 -23.28 32.74 -14.72
CA THR A 520 -24.54 32.52 -13.98
C THR A 520 -24.28 32.00 -12.57
N LYS A 521 -23.37 31.02 -12.41
CA LYS A 521 -23.04 30.43 -11.10
C LYS A 521 -22.40 31.42 -10.14
N LYS A 522 -21.56 32.33 -10.64
CA LYS A 522 -20.96 33.39 -9.81
C LYS A 522 -22.01 34.41 -9.37
N ALA A 523 -22.97 34.75 -10.24
CA ALA A 523 -24.07 35.65 -9.88
C ALA A 523 -24.97 35.03 -8.80
N GLU A 524 -25.32 33.74 -8.93
CA GLU A 524 -26.06 32.99 -7.90
C GLU A 524 -25.33 32.97 -6.55
N ALA A 525 -24.02 32.70 -6.54
CA ALA A 525 -23.22 32.62 -5.32
C ALA A 525 -23.09 33.96 -4.57
N ILE A 526 -23.24 35.09 -5.25
CA ILE A 526 -23.18 36.44 -4.66
C ILE A 526 -24.57 36.87 -4.14
N GLY A 527 -25.62 36.06 -4.33
CA GLY A 527 -26.99 36.41 -3.93
C GLY A 527 -27.64 37.45 -4.82
N GLN A 528 -27.05 37.72 -6.00
CA GLN A 528 -27.70 38.48 -7.06
C GLN A 528 -28.71 37.56 -7.77
N PHE A 529 -29.87 37.37 -7.14
CA PHE A 529 -31.05 36.99 -7.89
C PHE A 529 -31.42 38.18 -8.78
N ASP A 530 -31.47 37.97 -10.09
CA ASP A 530 -32.04 38.96 -10.99
C ASP A 530 -33.55 39.04 -10.69
N LEU A 531 -33.93 40.04 -9.88
CA LEU A 531 -35.30 40.33 -9.44
C LEU A 531 -36.20 40.80 -10.60
N PHE A 532 -35.68 40.79 -11.84
CA PHE A 532 -36.40 41.10 -13.08
C PHE A 532 -36.67 39.90 -14.00
N GLY A 533 -36.36 38.67 -13.57
CA GLY A 533 -36.65 37.44 -14.34
C GLY A 533 -38.14 37.02 -14.40
N GLY A 534 -39.07 37.96 -14.24
CA GLY A 534 -40.51 37.71 -14.29
C GLY A 534 -41.19 38.52 -15.38
N MET A 535 -41.17 38.03 -16.63
CA MET A 535 -42.24 38.18 -17.63
C MET A 535 -41.85 37.47 -18.95
N ASP A 536 -42.43 36.28 -19.15
CA ASP A 536 -42.94 35.68 -20.39
C ASP A 536 -42.10 35.57 -21.69
N ASP A 537 -40.78 35.86 -21.72
CA ASP A 537 -39.97 35.62 -22.95
C ASP A 537 -38.55 35.06 -22.70
N ALA A 538 -38.22 34.66 -21.46
CA ALA A 538 -36.87 34.23 -21.07
C ALA A 538 -36.65 32.70 -21.03
N ASP A 539 -37.69 31.89 -21.27
CA ASP A 539 -37.67 30.45 -20.99
C ASP A 539 -36.82 29.64 -22.01
N GLU A 540 -36.72 30.09 -23.27
CA GLU A 540 -35.89 29.40 -24.27
C GLU A 540 -34.39 29.74 -24.16
N SER A 541 -34.03 30.95 -23.74
CA SER A 541 -32.63 31.41 -23.73
C SER A 541 -31.81 30.80 -22.60
N MET A 542 -32.36 30.71 -21.38
CA MET A 542 -31.71 30.07 -20.24
C MET A 542 -31.64 28.54 -20.40
N ALA A 543 -32.69 27.90 -20.93
CA ALA A 543 -32.68 26.46 -21.22
C ALA A 543 -31.65 26.09 -22.31
N SER A 544 -31.35 27.01 -23.24
CA SER A 544 -30.37 26.78 -24.31
C SER A 544 -28.91 26.84 -23.85
N VAL A 545 -28.59 27.61 -22.79
CA VAL A 545 -27.21 27.77 -22.27
C VAL A 545 -26.70 26.46 -21.64
N PHE A 546 -27.60 25.67 -21.06
CA PHE A 546 -27.24 24.47 -20.34
C PHE A 546 -27.37 23.19 -21.15
N ASN A 547 -27.94 23.21 -22.36
CA ASN A 547 -28.11 22.00 -23.16
C ASN A 547 -26.81 21.66 -23.91
N VAL A 548 -25.87 21.00 -23.22
CA VAL A 548 -24.57 20.62 -23.77
C VAL A 548 -24.74 19.44 -24.72
N LYS A 549 -24.54 19.66 -26.02
CA LYS A 549 -24.46 18.57 -27.00
C LYS A 549 -23.09 17.89 -26.91
N VAL A 550 -23.06 16.70 -26.32
CA VAL A 550 -21.85 15.87 -26.22
C VAL A 550 -21.69 15.06 -27.51
N PRO A 551 -20.55 15.14 -28.23
CA PRO A 551 -20.27 14.30 -29.39
C PRO A 551 -20.18 12.81 -29.02
N ASP A 552 -20.57 11.92 -29.94
CA ASP A 552 -20.50 10.46 -29.75
C ASP A 552 -19.08 9.88 -29.94
N ASP A 553 -18.06 10.73 -29.89
CA ASP A 553 -16.66 10.36 -29.97
C ASP A 553 -16.20 9.64 -28.70
N GLU A 554 -15.56 8.47 -28.84
CA GLU A 554 -14.97 7.73 -27.72
C GLU A 554 -13.46 7.53 -27.92
N TRP A 555 -12.70 7.38 -26.82
CA TRP A 555 -11.29 7.03 -26.89
C TRP A 555 -11.06 5.56 -27.24
N GLU A 556 -9.95 5.27 -27.90
CA GLU A 556 -9.44 3.90 -27.98
C GLU A 556 -9.18 3.35 -26.57
N THR A 557 -9.49 2.06 -26.36
CA THR A 557 -9.40 1.41 -25.04
C THR A 557 -8.06 1.62 -24.35
N LYS A 558 -6.95 1.49 -25.10
CA LYS A 558 -5.60 1.69 -24.56
C LYS A 558 -5.39 3.11 -24.02
N HIS A 559 -5.88 4.11 -24.74
CA HIS A 559 -5.77 5.50 -24.31
C HIS A 559 -6.69 5.80 -23.12
N LYS A 560 -7.93 5.29 -23.14
CA LYS A 560 -8.88 5.40 -22.03
C LYS A 560 -8.30 4.83 -20.72
N LEU A 561 -7.73 3.62 -20.79
CA LEU A 561 -7.09 2.96 -19.65
C LEU A 561 -5.86 3.71 -19.14
N ALA A 562 -5.05 4.29 -20.03
CA ALA A 562 -3.90 5.11 -19.64
C ALA A 562 -4.33 6.37 -18.86
N LEU A 563 -5.40 7.03 -19.30
CA LEU A 563 -5.96 8.20 -18.61
C LEU A 563 -6.58 7.84 -17.26
N GLU A 564 -7.24 6.68 -17.15
CA GLU A 564 -7.70 6.16 -15.86
C GLU A 564 -6.56 5.95 -14.89
N ARG A 565 -5.49 5.28 -15.33
CA ARG A 565 -4.31 5.07 -14.49
C ARG A 565 -3.66 6.39 -14.08
N GLU A 566 -3.61 7.38 -14.97
CA GLU A 566 -3.07 8.70 -14.64
C GLU A 566 -3.84 9.36 -13.48
N MET A 567 -5.17 9.28 -13.51
CA MET A 567 -6.05 9.90 -12.52
C MET A 567 -6.19 9.07 -11.24
N LEU A 568 -6.46 7.77 -11.38
CA LEU A 568 -6.81 6.84 -10.31
C LEU A 568 -5.62 6.06 -9.76
N GLY A 569 -4.52 5.96 -10.52
CA GLY A 569 -3.36 5.13 -10.18
C GLY A 569 -3.45 3.67 -10.64
N LEU A 570 -4.60 3.23 -11.16
CA LEU A 570 -4.82 1.88 -11.66
C LEU A 570 -5.79 1.83 -12.84
N TYR A 571 -5.88 0.67 -13.48
CA TYR A 571 -6.91 0.35 -14.47
C TYR A 571 -8.17 -0.15 -13.77
N VAL A 572 -9.29 0.56 -13.94
CA VAL A 572 -10.55 0.29 -13.20
C VAL A 572 -11.66 -0.21 -14.12
N SER A 573 -11.86 0.42 -15.29
CA SER A 573 -12.91 0.00 -16.23
C SER A 573 -12.56 -1.25 -17.05
N GLY A 574 -11.32 -1.74 -16.96
CA GLY A 574 -10.84 -2.93 -17.65
C GLY A 574 -9.37 -3.21 -17.36
N HIS A 575 -8.84 -4.27 -17.93
CA HIS A 575 -7.43 -4.61 -17.84
C HIS A 575 -6.74 -4.37 -19.19
N PRO A 576 -5.46 -3.95 -19.26
CA PRO A 576 -4.74 -3.83 -20.52
C PRO A 576 -4.61 -5.15 -21.30
N LEU A 577 -4.82 -6.28 -20.62
CA LEU A 577 -4.86 -7.61 -21.23
C LEU A 577 -6.23 -7.95 -21.85
N ASN A 578 -7.27 -7.14 -21.62
CA ASN A 578 -8.59 -7.36 -22.20
C ASN A 578 -8.50 -7.18 -23.73
N GLY A 579 -8.86 -8.22 -24.48
CA GLY A 579 -8.73 -8.29 -25.94
C GLY A 579 -7.48 -9.01 -26.46
N VAL A 580 -6.48 -9.26 -25.60
CA VAL A 580 -5.29 -10.07 -25.92
C VAL A 580 -5.27 -11.42 -25.21
N GLU A 581 -6.32 -11.76 -24.46
CA GLU A 581 -6.40 -13.01 -23.69
C GLU A 581 -6.19 -14.23 -24.58
N HIS A 582 -6.82 -14.25 -25.75
CA HIS A 582 -6.75 -15.39 -26.66
C HIS A 582 -5.35 -15.59 -27.28
N VAL A 583 -4.59 -14.51 -27.50
CA VAL A 583 -3.22 -14.59 -28.03
C VAL A 583 -2.27 -15.06 -26.93
N LEU A 584 -2.42 -14.52 -25.72
CA LEU A 584 -1.63 -14.94 -24.57
C LEU A 584 -1.95 -16.39 -24.21
N ALA A 585 -3.22 -16.76 -24.09
CA ALA A 585 -3.64 -18.14 -23.80
C ALA A 585 -3.20 -19.14 -24.87
N ALA A 586 -3.03 -18.72 -26.12
CA ALA A 586 -2.52 -19.58 -27.19
C ALA A 586 -0.99 -19.80 -27.13
N GLN A 587 -0.26 -18.93 -26.44
CA GLN A 587 1.22 -18.98 -26.33
C GLN A 587 1.71 -19.31 -24.91
N VAL A 588 0.80 -19.37 -23.94
CA VAL A 588 1.02 -19.75 -22.55
C VAL A 588 0.70 -21.24 -22.40
N ASP A 589 1.56 -21.97 -21.69
CA ASP A 589 1.36 -23.40 -21.40
C ASP A 589 0.74 -23.64 -20.02
N THR A 590 0.84 -22.65 -19.12
CA THR A 590 0.47 -22.79 -17.71
C THR A 590 -0.20 -21.49 -17.22
N PRO A 591 -1.44 -21.53 -16.71
CA PRO A 591 -2.07 -20.36 -16.12
C PRO A 591 -1.45 -20.04 -14.75
N ILE A 592 -1.38 -18.76 -14.37
CA ILE A 592 -0.78 -18.33 -13.10
C ILE A 592 -1.45 -19.03 -11.88
N PRO A 593 -2.79 -19.19 -11.81
CA PRO A 593 -3.43 -19.91 -10.70
C PRO A 593 -2.92 -21.33 -10.48
N ALA A 594 -2.69 -22.13 -11.53
CA ALA A 594 -2.18 -23.50 -11.38
C ALA A 594 -0.77 -23.53 -10.76
N ILE A 595 0.04 -22.51 -11.01
CA ILE A 595 1.35 -22.35 -10.37
C ILE A 595 1.17 -22.00 -8.89
N LEU A 596 0.24 -21.09 -8.56
CA LEU A 596 0.00 -20.63 -7.20
C LEU A 596 -0.69 -21.68 -6.32
N GLU A 597 -1.54 -22.52 -6.89
CA GLU A 597 -2.25 -23.64 -6.22
C GLU A 597 -1.36 -24.86 -5.99
N GLY A 598 -0.14 -24.87 -6.56
CA GLY A 598 0.85 -25.93 -6.36
C GLY A 598 0.67 -27.15 -7.28
N ASP A 599 -0.16 -27.04 -8.32
CA ASP A 599 -0.32 -28.09 -9.34
C ASP A 599 0.96 -28.30 -10.17
N VAL A 600 1.82 -27.28 -10.20
CA VAL A 600 3.11 -27.31 -10.90
C VAL A 600 4.25 -27.58 -9.93
N LYS A 601 5.01 -28.65 -10.20
CA LYS A 601 6.14 -29.07 -9.35
C LYS A 601 7.29 -28.07 -9.37
N ASP A 602 8.02 -28.00 -8.25
CA ASP A 602 9.27 -27.26 -8.15
C ASP A 602 10.25 -27.67 -9.26
N GLY A 603 10.89 -26.68 -9.86
CA GLY A 603 11.84 -26.84 -10.94
C GLY A 603 11.25 -27.06 -12.34
N ALA A 604 9.93 -27.15 -12.50
CA ALA A 604 9.28 -27.23 -13.80
C ALA A 604 9.54 -25.96 -14.64
N GLN A 605 9.64 -26.13 -15.95
CA GLN A 605 9.69 -25.01 -16.90
C GLN A 605 8.27 -24.68 -17.34
N VAL A 606 7.91 -23.41 -17.27
CA VAL A 606 6.59 -22.89 -17.62
C VAL A 606 6.74 -21.65 -18.50
N THR A 607 5.79 -21.44 -19.39
CA THR A 607 5.63 -20.25 -20.21
C THR A 607 4.38 -19.53 -19.77
N ILE A 608 4.55 -18.35 -19.18
CA ILE A 608 3.43 -17.53 -18.69
C ILE A 608 3.40 -16.18 -19.41
N GLY A 609 2.22 -15.59 -19.50
CA GLY A 609 1.98 -14.39 -20.26
C GLY A 609 1.15 -13.42 -19.43
N GLY A 610 1.57 -12.17 -19.39
CA GLY A 610 0.90 -11.17 -18.57
C GLY A 610 1.50 -9.78 -18.77
N ILE A 611 1.08 -8.85 -17.92
CA ILE A 611 1.63 -7.50 -17.84
C ILE A 611 2.61 -7.40 -16.67
N LEU A 612 3.75 -6.75 -16.89
CA LEU A 612 4.66 -6.41 -15.80
C LEU A 612 4.06 -5.24 -15.00
N ALA A 613 3.37 -5.55 -13.90
CA ALA A 613 2.68 -4.56 -13.09
C ALA A 613 3.65 -3.67 -12.28
N SER A 614 4.77 -4.23 -11.83
CA SER A 614 5.84 -3.49 -11.15
C SER A 614 7.21 -4.11 -11.43
N VAL A 615 8.26 -3.29 -11.48
CA VAL A 615 9.64 -3.74 -11.71
C VAL A 615 10.59 -3.13 -10.69
N ASN A 616 11.07 -3.95 -9.74
CA ASN A 616 12.06 -3.54 -8.75
C ASN A 616 13.47 -3.92 -9.18
N ARG A 617 14.29 -2.92 -9.54
CA ARG A 617 15.69 -3.09 -9.93
C ARG A 617 16.60 -3.09 -8.70
N ARG A 618 17.52 -4.05 -8.61
CA ARG A 618 18.42 -4.24 -7.47
C ARG A 618 19.83 -4.59 -7.94
N ILE A 619 20.79 -4.44 -7.03
CA ILE A 619 22.18 -4.85 -7.22
C ILE A 619 22.47 -5.97 -6.24
N ASN A 620 23.11 -7.04 -6.68
CA ASN A 620 23.49 -8.16 -5.82
C ASN A 620 24.79 -7.86 -5.04
N LYS A 621 25.19 -8.75 -4.13
CA LYS A 621 26.42 -8.61 -3.32
C LYS A 621 27.71 -8.51 -4.15
N ASN A 622 27.67 -8.89 -5.43
CA ASN A 622 28.80 -8.86 -6.36
C ASN A 622 28.75 -7.65 -7.32
N GLY A 623 27.85 -6.69 -7.11
CA GLY A 623 27.74 -5.48 -7.93
C GLY A 623 26.98 -5.66 -9.26
N LEU A 624 26.35 -6.82 -9.50
CA LEU A 624 25.61 -7.08 -10.74
C LEU A 624 24.12 -6.72 -10.59
N ALA A 625 23.59 -6.03 -11.60
CA ALA A 625 22.18 -5.64 -11.66
C ALA A 625 21.26 -6.84 -11.91
N TRP A 626 20.13 -6.87 -11.23
CA TRP A 626 19.06 -7.85 -11.40
C TRP A 626 17.70 -7.17 -11.13
N ALA A 627 16.60 -7.80 -11.50
CA ALA A 627 15.27 -7.25 -11.23
C ALA A 627 14.32 -8.31 -10.67
N SER A 628 13.45 -7.91 -9.76
CA SER A 628 12.26 -8.67 -9.36
C SER A 628 11.04 -7.92 -9.89
N ALA A 629 10.23 -8.56 -10.72
CA ALA A 629 9.05 -7.96 -11.31
C ALA A 629 7.79 -8.77 -10.96
N GLN A 630 6.66 -8.09 -10.81
CA GLN A 630 5.37 -8.73 -10.62
C GLN A 630 4.69 -8.89 -11.99
N LEU A 631 4.52 -10.13 -12.44
CA LEU A 631 3.76 -10.43 -13.66
C LEU A 631 2.31 -10.72 -13.27
N GLU A 632 1.37 -9.99 -13.85
CA GLU A 632 -0.07 -10.15 -13.61
C GLU A 632 -0.79 -10.57 -14.89
N ASP A 633 -1.70 -11.54 -14.78
CA ASP A 633 -2.70 -11.85 -15.79
C ASP A 633 -4.12 -11.47 -15.28
N LEU A 634 -5.18 -11.85 -15.98
CA LEU A 634 -6.56 -11.57 -15.53
C LEU A 634 -7.00 -12.41 -14.32
N THR A 635 -6.24 -13.44 -13.98
CA THR A 635 -6.60 -14.47 -13.00
C THR A 635 -5.72 -14.44 -11.75
N GLY A 636 -4.55 -13.79 -11.79
CA GLY A 636 -3.67 -13.66 -10.65
C GLY A 636 -2.33 -13.00 -11.01
N GLY A 637 -1.42 -12.97 -10.05
CA GLY A 637 -0.08 -12.42 -10.25
C GLY A 637 1.00 -13.20 -9.51
N VAL A 638 2.16 -13.34 -10.14
CA VAL A 638 3.30 -14.10 -9.63
C VAL A 638 4.60 -13.27 -9.72
N GLU A 639 5.48 -13.46 -8.75
CA GLU A 639 6.78 -12.79 -8.73
C GLU A 639 7.76 -13.50 -9.67
N VAL A 640 8.37 -12.72 -10.57
CA VAL A 640 9.35 -13.17 -11.55
C VAL A 640 10.70 -12.51 -11.27
N LEU A 641 11.73 -13.33 -11.10
CA LEU A 641 13.11 -12.92 -10.82
C LEU A 641 13.95 -12.99 -12.10
N PHE A 642 14.46 -11.84 -12.53
CA PHE A 642 15.42 -11.68 -13.62
C PHE A 642 16.81 -11.55 -13.02
N PHE A 643 17.52 -12.67 -12.88
CA PHE A 643 18.91 -12.68 -12.40
C PHE A 643 19.86 -12.00 -13.39
N PRO A 644 21.09 -11.64 -12.99
CA PRO A 644 21.98 -10.81 -13.81
C PRO A 644 22.21 -11.31 -15.24
N GLN A 645 22.26 -12.62 -15.46
CA GLN A 645 22.41 -13.19 -16.80
C GLN A 645 21.21 -12.86 -17.70
N SER A 646 19.97 -13.14 -17.26
CA SER A 646 18.77 -12.81 -18.03
C SER A 646 18.50 -11.32 -18.07
N TYR A 647 18.75 -10.58 -16.98
CA TYR A 647 18.56 -9.14 -16.92
C TYR A 647 19.51 -8.37 -17.86
N SER A 648 20.74 -8.86 -18.06
CA SER A 648 21.67 -8.24 -19.01
C SER A 648 21.21 -8.33 -20.47
N VAL A 649 20.40 -9.34 -20.81
CA VAL A 649 19.90 -9.58 -22.17
C VAL A 649 18.57 -8.87 -22.40
N TYR A 650 17.62 -8.99 -21.47
CA TYR A 650 16.25 -8.51 -21.64
C TYR A 650 15.92 -7.23 -20.85
N GLY A 651 16.90 -6.64 -20.15
CA GLY A 651 16.65 -5.53 -19.21
C GLY A 651 15.99 -4.29 -19.82
N MET A 652 16.07 -4.09 -21.15
CA MET A 652 15.37 -3.02 -21.86
C MET A 652 13.86 -3.30 -22.02
N ASP A 653 13.47 -4.56 -22.08
CA ASP A 653 12.07 -4.99 -22.24
C ASP A 653 11.38 -5.23 -20.88
N VAL A 654 12.16 -5.34 -19.79
CA VAL A 654 11.65 -5.40 -18.41
C VAL A 654 11.29 -3.98 -17.94
N VAL A 655 10.15 -3.51 -18.43
CA VAL A 655 9.56 -2.20 -18.11
C VAL A 655 8.15 -2.41 -17.58
N GLU A 656 7.71 -1.55 -16.68
CA GLU A 656 6.33 -1.54 -16.22
C GLU A 656 5.36 -1.36 -17.40
N ASP A 657 4.20 -2.02 -17.31
CA ASP A 657 3.17 -2.10 -18.35
C ASP A 657 3.52 -2.84 -19.64
N ALA A 658 4.72 -3.41 -19.74
CA ALA A 658 5.05 -4.27 -20.86
C ALA A 658 4.23 -5.56 -20.76
N VAL A 659 3.46 -5.86 -21.81
CA VAL A 659 2.87 -7.19 -22.01
C VAL A 659 3.98 -8.10 -22.50
N VAL A 660 4.24 -9.17 -21.78
CA VAL A 660 5.37 -10.07 -22.03
C VAL A 660 4.95 -11.52 -21.87
N LEU A 661 5.63 -12.39 -22.62
CA LEU A 661 5.66 -13.83 -22.42
C LEU A 661 7.00 -14.18 -21.79
N VAL A 662 6.95 -14.80 -20.62
CA VAL A 662 8.13 -15.18 -19.84
C VAL A 662 8.21 -16.70 -19.80
N LYS A 663 9.31 -17.27 -20.27
CA LYS A 663 9.66 -18.65 -19.95
C LYS A 663 10.45 -18.65 -18.67
N ALA A 664 9.91 -19.29 -17.65
CA ALA A 664 10.50 -19.29 -16.34
C ALA A 664 10.55 -20.69 -15.74
N ARG A 665 11.48 -20.88 -14.82
CA ARG A 665 11.54 -22.05 -13.98
C ARG A 665 10.79 -21.78 -12.67
N VAL A 666 9.85 -22.65 -12.32
CA VAL A 666 9.19 -22.59 -11.01
C VAL A 666 10.20 -22.87 -9.91
N SER A 667 10.26 -21.99 -8.92
CA SER A 667 11.05 -22.15 -7.71
C SER A 667 10.14 -22.01 -6.50
N VAL A 668 9.94 -23.13 -5.80
CA VAL A 668 9.21 -23.19 -4.53
C VAL A 668 10.25 -23.21 -3.41
N ARG A 669 10.27 -22.16 -2.59
CA ARG A 669 11.12 -22.08 -1.39
C ARG A 669 10.29 -21.59 -0.22
N ASP A 670 10.33 -22.32 0.89
CA ASP A 670 9.66 -21.94 2.14
C ASP A 670 8.16 -21.57 1.94
N ASP A 671 7.44 -22.42 1.18
CA ASP A 671 6.03 -22.23 0.76
C ASP A 671 5.75 -20.95 -0.06
N ARG A 672 6.79 -20.31 -0.59
CA ARG A 672 6.69 -19.19 -1.53
C ARG A 672 7.02 -19.65 -2.94
N ILE A 673 6.10 -19.40 -3.85
CA ILE A 673 6.24 -19.74 -5.27
C ILE A 673 6.73 -18.49 -6.00
N SER A 674 7.91 -18.62 -6.63
CA SER A 674 8.53 -17.58 -7.44
C SER A 674 8.99 -18.18 -8.76
N LEU A 675 9.13 -17.33 -9.78
CA LEU A 675 9.53 -17.76 -11.11
C LEU A 675 10.89 -17.18 -11.46
N ILE A 676 11.81 -18.03 -11.90
CA ILE A 676 13.13 -17.59 -12.35
C ILE A 676 13.09 -17.45 -13.87
N ALA A 677 13.16 -16.22 -14.36
CA ALA A 677 13.07 -15.93 -15.80
C ALA A 677 14.31 -16.42 -16.55
N ASN A 678 14.09 -17.28 -17.54
CA ASN A 678 15.10 -17.79 -18.45
C ASN A 678 15.09 -17.03 -19.79
N ASP A 679 13.89 -16.69 -20.29
CA ASP A 679 13.67 -16.03 -21.58
C ASP A 679 12.46 -15.08 -21.47
N LEU A 680 12.50 -13.97 -22.21
CA LEU A 680 11.42 -12.99 -22.29
C LEU A 680 11.17 -12.63 -23.74
N VAL A 681 9.91 -12.69 -24.15
CA VAL A 681 9.44 -12.30 -25.48
C VAL A 681 8.34 -11.27 -25.33
N VAL A 682 8.47 -10.14 -26.00
CA VAL A 682 7.35 -9.21 -26.19
C VAL A 682 6.49 -9.79 -27.34
N PRO A 683 5.24 -10.21 -27.09
CA PRO A 683 4.39 -10.74 -28.15
C PRO A 683 4.18 -9.68 -29.22
N ASP A 684 4.20 -10.09 -30.50
CA ASP A 684 3.90 -9.17 -31.60
C ASP A 684 2.42 -8.83 -31.60
N LEU A 685 2.10 -7.71 -30.95
CA LEU A 685 0.77 -7.15 -30.83
C LEU A 685 0.33 -6.42 -32.13
N SER A 686 1.17 -6.33 -33.17
CA SER A 686 0.81 -5.64 -34.43
C SER A 686 -0.30 -6.36 -35.22
N ALA A 687 -0.53 -7.64 -34.94
CA ALA A 687 -1.65 -8.41 -35.49
C ALA A 687 -3.02 -8.01 -34.90
N ILE A 688 -3.06 -7.13 -33.89
CA ILE A 688 -4.27 -6.75 -33.12
C ILE A 688 -5.06 -5.60 -33.80
N GLY A 689 -4.59 -5.09 -34.93
CA GLY A 689 -5.39 -4.25 -35.81
C GLY A 689 -6.44 -5.07 -36.56
N VAL A 690 -7.62 -5.25 -35.95
CA VAL A 690 -8.83 -5.88 -36.53
C VAL A 690 -8.60 -7.37 -36.87
N ALA A 691 -9.26 -8.28 -36.15
CA ALA A 691 -9.37 -9.67 -36.59
C ALA A 691 -9.82 -9.64 -38.07
N LYS A 692 -8.94 -10.08 -38.99
CA LYS A 692 -9.19 -9.92 -40.44
C LYS A 692 -10.61 -10.41 -40.73
N PRO A 693 -11.49 -9.56 -41.29
CA PRO A 693 -12.86 -9.96 -41.51
C PRO A 693 -12.87 -11.20 -42.40
N VAL A 694 -13.70 -12.18 -42.03
CA VAL A 694 -13.88 -13.39 -42.82
C VAL A 694 -14.61 -12.98 -44.10
N SER A 695 -13.85 -12.86 -45.18
CA SER A 695 -14.36 -12.50 -46.50
C SER A 695 -14.87 -13.76 -47.21
N VAL A 696 -16.18 -13.76 -47.49
CA VAL A 696 -16.89 -14.84 -48.16
C VAL A 696 -17.37 -14.35 -49.52
N VAL A 697 -16.88 -14.96 -50.60
CA VAL A 697 -17.31 -14.66 -51.96
C VAL A 697 -18.58 -15.45 -52.27
N MET A 698 -19.64 -14.73 -52.65
CA MET A 698 -20.91 -15.32 -53.08
C MET A 698 -21.31 -14.76 -54.44
N THR A 699 -21.43 -15.61 -55.45
CA THR A 699 -21.90 -15.19 -56.78
C THR A 699 -23.42 -15.06 -56.80
N THR A 700 -23.98 -14.22 -57.68
CA THR A 700 -25.44 -14.06 -57.80
C THR A 700 -26.19 -15.37 -58.04
N ARG A 701 -25.58 -16.34 -58.75
CA ARG A 701 -26.17 -17.67 -58.95
C ARG A 701 -26.29 -18.49 -57.66
N MET A 702 -25.48 -18.20 -56.65
CA MET A 702 -25.45 -18.89 -55.36
C MET A 702 -26.25 -18.17 -54.26
N CYS A 703 -26.69 -16.93 -54.51
CA CYS A 703 -27.47 -16.13 -53.56
C CYS A 703 -28.97 -16.51 -53.61
N THR A 704 -29.30 -17.76 -53.27
CA THR A 704 -30.70 -18.23 -53.16
C THR A 704 -31.18 -18.20 -51.70
N PRO A 705 -32.49 -18.07 -51.42
CA PRO A 705 -33.03 -18.06 -50.05
C PRO A 705 -32.63 -19.29 -49.23
N GLU A 706 -32.56 -20.47 -49.85
CA GLU A 706 -32.14 -21.71 -49.20
C GLU A 706 -30.67 -21.67 -48.79
N LYS A 707 -29.77 -21.24 -49.68
CA LYS A 707 -28.33 -21.13 -49.39
C LYS A 707 -28.03 -20.06 -48.33
N VAL A 708 -28.76 -18.96 -48.34
CA VAL A 708 -28.64 -17.92 -47.29
C VAL A 708 -29.10 -18.46 -45.93
N LYS A 709 -30.15 -19.28 -45.89
CA LYS A 709 -30.60 -19.94 -44.64
C LYS A 709 -29.59 -20.95 -44.12
N GLU A 710 -28.94 -21.71 -45.00
CA GLU A 710 -27.85 -22.62 -44.62
C GLU A 710 -26.59 -21.87 -44.19
N LEU A 711 -26.22 -20.77 -44.87
CA LEU A 711 -25.12 -19.90 -44.45
C LEU A 711 -25.35 -19.36 -43.04
N LYS A 712 -26.57 -18.89 -42.76
CA LYS A 712 -26.99 -18.44 -41.43
C LYS A 712 -26.78 -19.54 -40.38
N LYS A 713 -27.16 -20.79 -40.67
CA LYS A 713 -26.92 -21.93 -39.75
C LYS A 713 -25.44 -22.22 -39.54
N VAL A 714 -24.63 -22.14 -40.59
CA VAL A 714 -23.17 -22.34 -40.49
C VAL A 714 -22.55 -21.26 -39.59
N LEU A 715 -22.88 -19.99 -39.82
CA LEU A 715 -22.36 -18.89 -39.00
C LEU A 715 -22.82 -19.00 -37.53
N SER A 716 -24.08 -19.38 -37.26
CA SER A 716 -24.57 -19.62 -35.89
C SER A 716 -23.84 -20.72 -35.13
N ARG A 717 -23.24 -21.70 -35.83
CA ARG A 717 -22.52 -22.82 -35.20
C ARG A 717 -21.09 -22.47 -34.81
N HIS A 718 -20.57 -21.35 -35.29
CA HIS A 718 -19.19 -20.91 -35.08
C HIS A 718 -19.11 -19.47 -34.54
N PRO A 719 -19.79 -19.13 -33.42
CA PRO A 719 -19.79 -17.76 -32.89
C PRO A 719 -18.38 -17.30 -32.50
N GLY A 720 -18.08 -16.01 -32.69
CA GLY A 720 -16.79 -15.43 -32.32
C GLY A 720 -16.74 -13.91 -32.50
N THR A 721 -15.55 -13.36 -32.65
CA THR A 721 -15.31 -11.91 -32.61
C THR A 721 -14.95 -11.30 -33.97
N SER A 722 -14.73 -12.11 -35.01
CA SER A 722 -14.40 -11.60 -36.36
C SER A 722 -15.65 -11.19 -37.13
N ASP A 723 -15.60 -10.00 -37.74
CA ASP A 723 -16.60 -9.54 -38.70
C ASP A 723 -16.66 -10.48 -39.92
N VAL A 724 -17.87 -10.72 -40.44
CA VAL A 724 -18.07 -11.46 -41.69
C VAL A 724 -18.46 -10.51 -42.79
N HIS A 725 -17.67 -10.51 -43.87
CA HIS A 725 -17.94 -9.70 -45.05
C HIS A 725 -18.34 -10.60 -46.22
N ILE A 726 -19.52 -10.39 -46.79
CA ILE A 726 -19.94 -11.07 -48.02
C ILE A 726 -19.54 -10.21 -49.22
N ARG A 727 -18.63 -10.73 -50.04
CA ARG A 727 -18.32 -10.18 -51.36
C ARG A 727 -19.29 -10.76 -52.37
N HIS A 728 -20.38 -10.04 -52.63
CA HIS A 728 -21.39 -10.45 -53.61
C HIS A 728 -20.96 -10.07 -55.04
N VAL A 729 -20.74 -11.06 -55.89
CA VAL A 729 -20.28 -10.89 -57.28
C VAL A 729 -21.47 -10.96 -58.24
N GLY A 730 -21.82 -9.80 -58.82
CA GLY A 730 -22.91 -9.61 -59.78
C GLY A 730 -22.61 -10.07 -61.21
N ALA A 731 -23.66 -10.23 -62.03
CA ALA A 731 -23.57 -10.66 -63.43
C ALA A 731 -22.90 -9.66 -64.42
N ARG A 732 -22.50 -8.47 -63.96
CA ARG A 732 -21.81 -7.43 -64.76
C ARG A 732 -20.52 -6.92 -64.08
N GLU A 733 -19.80 -7.81 -63.39
CA GLU A 733 -18.56 -7.53 -62.64
C GLU A 733 -18.68 -6.53 -61.47
N LYS A 734 -19.86 -5.97 -61.22
CA LYS A 734 -20.11 -5.15 -60.02
C LYS A 734 -20.05 -6.05 -58.79
N THR A 735 -19.05 -5.78 -57.95
CA THR A 735 -18.83 -6.45 -56.68
C THR A 735 -19.35 -5.56 -55.56
N THR A 736 -20.26 -6.07 -54.74
CA THR A 736 -20.77 -5.37 -53.55
C THR A 736 -20.25 -6.07 -52.30
N LEU A 737 -19.56 -5.33 -51.43
CA LEU A 737 -19.13 -5.83 -50.13
C LEU A 737 -20.23 -5.52 -49.11
N LEU A 738 -20.70 -6.55 -48.41
CA LEU A 738 -21.73 -6.45 -47.38
C LEU A 738 -21.12 -6.87 -46.05
N LYS A 739 -21.05 -5.96 -45.07
CA LYS A 739 -20.77 -6.32 -43.68
C LYS A 739 -22.05 -6.89 -43.07
N LEU A 740 -21.95 -8.10 -42.50
CA LEU A 740 -23.04 -8.68 -41.74
C LEU A 740 -23.13 -8.04 -40.36
N ASP A 741 -24.33 -8.09 -39.77
CA ASP A 741 -24.62 -7.57 -38.44
C ASP A 741 -23.76 -8.27 -37.35
N ASP A 742 -23.48 -7.56 -36.26
CA ASP A 742 -22.60 -8.03 -35.18
C ASP A 742 -23.09 -9.33 -34.52
N ALA A 743 -24.38 -9.64 -34.61
CA ALA A 743 -24.94 -10.93 -34.17
C ALA A 743 -24.41 -12.16 -34.96
N TRP A 744 -23.72 -11.93 -36.09
CA TRP A 744 -23.17 -12.96 -36.98
C TRP A 744 -21.64 -13.00 -37.00
N ARG A 745 -20.98 -12.42 -35.98
CA ARG A 745 -19.53 -12.55 -35.82
C ARG A 745 -19.13 -13.99 -35.53
N VAL A 746 -18.01 -14.41 -36.10
CA VAL A 746 -17.56 -15.81 -36.09
C VAL A 746 -16.13 -15.96 -35.62
N SER A 747 -15.80 -17.17 -35.15
CA SER A 747 -14.41 -17.55 -34.86
C SER A 747 -13.78 -18.15 -36.13
N PRO A 748 -12.68 -17.57 -36.67
CA PRO A 748 -12.04 -18.03 -37.91
C PRO A 748 -11.27 -19.34 -37.68
N SER A 749 -12.00 -20.43 -37.53
CA SER A 749 -11.47 -21.78 -37.29
C SER A 749 -11.37 -22.60 -38.58
N SER A 750 -10.49 -23.61 -38.59
CA SER A 750 -10.39 -24.58 -39.69
C SER A 750 -11.73 -25.28 -39.97
N ALA A 751 -12.55 -25.47 -38.93
CA ALA A 751 -13.89 -26.07 -39.03
C ALA A 751 -14.86 -25.15 -39.77
N LEU A 752 -14.92 -23.85 -39.41
CA LEU A 752 -15.72 -22.86 -40.13
C LEU A 752 -15.32 -22.78 -41.61
N MET A 753 -14.01 -22.75 -41.89
CA MET A 753 -13.51 -22.71 -43.27
C MET A 753 -13.89 -23.97 -44.06
N GLY A 754 -13.93 -25.13 -43.42
CA GLY A 754 -14.42 -26.38 -44.01
C GLY A 754 -15.90 -26.32 -44.36
N ASP A 755 -16.74 -25.86 -43.43
CA ASP A 755 -18.19 -25.74 -43.63
C ASP A 755 -18.55 -24.70 -44.70
N LEU A 756 -17.85 -23.56 -44.73
CA LEU A 756 -18.03 -22.53 -45.75
C LEU A 756 -17.62 -23.03 -47.16
N LYS A 757 -16.53 -23.79 -47.27
CA LYS A 757 -16.12 -24.42 -48.54
C LYS A 757 -17.10 -25.50 -48.99
N ALA A 758 -17.70 -26.25 -48.06
CA ALA A 758 -18.73 -27.24 -48.39
C ALA A 758 -20.01 -26.57 -48.93
N LEU A 759 -20.40 -25.43 -48.37
CA LEU A 759 -21.63 -24.71 -48.75
C LEU A 759 -21.48 -23.89 -50.05
N LEU A 760 -20.36 -23.18 -50.20
CA LEU A 760 -20.17 -22.17 -51.25
C LEU A 760 -19.08 -22.55 -52.27
N GLY A 761 -18.38 -23.65 -52.05
CA GLY A 761 -17.29 -24.15 -52.89
C GLY A 761 -15.90 -23.68 -52.43
N PRO A 762 -14.81 -24.32 -52.93
CA PRO A 762 -13.45 -24.09 -52.45
C PRO A 762 -12.90 -22.67 -52.68
N GLY A 763 -13.47 -21.92 -53.64
CA GLY A 763 -13.10 -20.54 -53.96
C GLY A 763 -13.89 -19.46 -53.21
N CYS A 764 -14.67 -19.83 -52.18
CA CYS A 764 -15.48 -18.87 -51.43
C CYS A 764 -14.69 -18.07 -50.39
N LEU A 765 -13.47 -18.49 -50.05
CA LEU A 765 -12.63 -17.84 -49.04
C LEU A 765 -11.53 -17.03 -49.71
N GLY A 766 -11.52 -15.72 -49.47
CA GLY A 766 -10.55 -14.78 -50.03
C GLY A 766 -10.92 -13.33 -49.78
#